data_AF-A0A024U3S6-F1
#
_entry.id   AF-A0A024U3S6-F1
#
_cell.length_a   1.000
_cell.length_b   1.000
_cell.length_c   1.000
_cell.angle_alpha   90.00
_cell.angle_beta   90.00
_cell.angle_gamma   90.00
#
_symmetry.space_group_name_H-M   'P 1'
#
loop_
_entity.id
_entity.type
_entity.pdbx_description
1 polymer ?
#
loop_
_entity_poly.entity_id
_entity_poly.type
_entity_poly.pdbx_seq_one_letter_code
_entity_poly.pdbx_strand_id
1 'polypeptide(L)'
;MSLPTLQWSPSRIPSVKCKPIATTNATSEMEHMMLLMSTIQDIDRQRTLLLNKAQQRCASTSSLTSTKSNPRTRSIANFRLEQHRLSTPHWDRVFPEDVGLCSLCGQDILIRALQFHQEQECSHRVVRCNQPGCAATFQAYSRATHEARDCVVSQRNARWLELQAHGQLEVCCLDCESVITLRTTAAHFAADCIKRLVPCPRARLGCNRTDIPFDQLDAHDADDCIVGVRRRALLASAVTTNQLIPCDWCNQPVVKRHLLDHKEDECSMRERRCPNAHLGCREWVPVGDFEKHVKTVCCVTLERRALADQAKLKDGVMACRDCGTMVKQRHMAMHRSATCPARLVPCVNVIHGCKAQLRFRDRHIHEHVDVSPETRAALRFPSRSGHVRIQGGDDIQPPWCAEFWVWLHSKEDDVLFFMEEAIRWQERMDCMSLRLKEWREKQKQLQAARKQTVKTGREISDTTKTLEAEALSVGEGIAGCNSMLAEARARVKAFVSDALVIANSIADPLDRDSLDAAVRAQAQRLHPTWTPEELDVYGSVAKWSELVQSTKPDEDQNHAKWLAKRMQLLKAIESRQAEALTANPADPRELARFLKQAKKELERLDEKLATCVDIPLGLVQPSNGFHTLASSSTSGLHLIMASTGMPGVHSYEKRAKFNADLPRCQWIHVAFIATADAIRLFVNGAKASAAKGTFQLPVGWIGAEEKSFRGYLQEVRFWAQHRPDVATTMHDVLDPAPDLRGYWTLEEGLGDYVDDMAGQFPRSAAVNVEWVRYSSDMAQLLGDPPTASYRQRNMCKIVARRDFLAHKHHQRNGTAKCSLGCGQDVAIKFMEQHHKVDCPHRTTTCREPFCGHVIRASEQQAHDATCELRRLRESLAAEYYRKHELVQCPFGCGADIARKSLPKHRKTECANRLVVCDKCGRSFAQRHARHHDLHDCDAPQVVATKLMVARARTRQESRKQFANNRHKSAGGERSKLG
;
A
#
# COMPACT_ATOMS: atom_id res chain seq x y z
N MET A 1 -78.14 -22.82 44.55
CA MET A 1 -77.29 -23.32 45.65
C MET A 1 -75.83 -23.11 45.27
N SER A 2 -75.02 -22.81 46.27
CA SER A 2 -73.64 -22.32 46.24
C SER A 2 -72.58 -23.23 45.56
N LEU A 3 -71.49 -22.55 45.14
CA LEU A 3 -70.05 -22.92 45.17
C LEU A 3 -69.68 -24.13 46.09
N PRO A 4 -68.57 -24.88 45.84
CA PRO A 4 -67.27 -24.29 45.48
C PRO A 4 -66.29 -25.07 44.57
N THR A 5 -65.14 -24.43 44.37
CA THR A 5 -63.87 -24.87 43.75
C THR A 5 -63.32 -26.20 44.27
N LEU A 6 -62.67 -26.97 43.40
CA LEU A 6 -61.83 -28.13 43.78
C LEU A 6 -60.39 -27.96 43.26
N GLN A 7 -59.45 -27.87 44.21
CA GLN A 7 -58.01 -28.00 43.94
C GLN A 7 -57.67 -29.46 43.58
N TRP A 8 -56.65 -29.67 42.76
CA TRP A 8 -55.96 -30.95 42.68
C TRP A 8 -54.53 -30.83 43.20
N SER A 9 -54.22 -31.64 44.19
CA SER A 9 -52.89 -31.80 44.77
C SER A 9 -52.13 -32.95 44.09
N PRO A 10 -50.79 -33.00 44.13
CA PRO A 10 -50.03 -34.13 43.62
C PRO A 10 -50.00 -35.28 44.64
N SER A 11 -50.43 -36.47 44.21
CA SER A 11 -50.37 -37.70 44.99
C SER A 11 -48.94 -38.19 45.21
N ARG A 12 -48.63 -38.66 46.42
CA ARG A 12 -47.31 -39.19 46.82
C ARG A 12 -47.03 -40.58 46.21
N ILE A 13 -45.76 -40.85 45.93
CA ILE A 13 -45.18 -42.21 45.91
C ILE A 13 -44.02 -42.25 46.94
N PRO A 14 -43.78 -43.36 47.67
CA PRO A 14 -42.96 -43.36 48.88
C PRO A 14 -41.43 -43.33 48.65
N SER A 15 -40.73 -42.91 49.70
CA SER A 15 -39.26 -42.85 49.77
C SER A 15 -38.57 -44.22 49.75
N VAL A 16 -37.57 -44.39 48.88
CA VAL A 16 -36.55 -45.44 49.01
C VAL A 16 -35.32 -44.86 49.71
N LYS A 17 -34.85 -45.52 50.77
CA LYS A 17 -33.61 -45.17 51.47
C LYS A 17 -32.43 -45.88 50.79
N CYS A 18 -31.45 -45.13 50.29
CA CYS A 18 -30.14 -45.66 49.94
C CYS A 18 -29.09 -45.16 50.94
N LYS A 19 -28.29 -46.08 51.48
CA LYS A 19 -27.11 -45.77 52.29
C LYS A 19 -25.95 -45.30 51.37
N PRO A 20 -24.99 -44.51 51.88
CA PRO A 20 -23.85 -44.09 51.07
C PRO A 20 -22.92 -45.27 50.78
N ILE A 21 -22.51 -45.43 49.53
CA ILE A 21 -21.35 -46.23 49.14
C ILE A 21 -20.18 -45.25 49.00
N ALA A 22 -19.08 -45.55 49.69
CA ALA A 22 -17.89 -44.70 49.69
C ALA A 22 -16.87 -45.22 48.66
N THR A 23 -16.46 -44.30 47.77
CA THR A 23 -15.21 -44.32 46.95
C THR A 23 -15.06 -45.48 45.94
N THR A 24 -14.23 -45.41 44.88
CA THR A 24 -13.20 -44.43 44.48
C THR A 24 -13.34 -44.04 43.00
N ASN A 25 -13.85 -42.83 42.68
CA ASN A 25 -13.57 -42.06 41.43
C ASN A 25 -14.34 -40.71 41.33
N ALA A 26 -14.72 -40.11 42.46
CA ALA A 26 -15.59 -38.92 42.48
C ALA A 26 -14.99 -37.65 41.84
N THR A 27 -13.66 -37.55 41.72
CA THR A 27 -13.01 -36.41 41.03
C THR A 27 -13.20 -36.48 39.52
N SER A 28 -13.00 -37.65 38.91
CA SER A 28 -13.19 -37.86 37.47
C SER A 28 -14.64 -37.59 37.03
N GLU A 29 -15.62 -38.11 37.77
CA GLU A 29 -17.05 -37.88 37.45
C GLU A 29 -17.48 -36.43 37.68
N MET A 30 -16.93 -35.75 38.68
CA MET A 30 -17.23 -34.33 38.92
C MET A 30 -16.55 -33.42 37.88
N GLU A 31 -15.33 -33.73 37.44
CA GLU A 31 -14.69 -33.06 36.29
C GLU A 31 -15.47 -33.32 34.99
N HIS A 32 -15.92 -34.55 34.74
CA HIS A 32 -16.73 -34.88 33.56
C HIS A 32 -18.10 -34.19 33.62
N MET A 33 -18.72 -34.07 34.79
CA MET A 33 -20.00 -33.37 34.97
C MET A 33 -19.83 -31.85 34.90
N MET A 34 -18.73 -31.27 35.39
CA MET A 34 -18.42 -29.85 35.22
C MET A 34 -18.04 -29.52 33.77
N LEU A 35 -17.36 -30.42 33.06
CA LEU A 35 -17.10 -30.31 31.62
C LEU A 35 -18.39 -30.46 30.79
N LEU A 36 -19.31 -31.33 31.21
CA LEU A 36 -20.64 -31.44 30.60
C LEU A 36 -21.48 -30.19 30.88
N MET A 37 -21.43 -29.64 32.10
CA MET A 37 -22.16 -28.43 32.45
C MET A 37 -21.59 -27.19 31.74
N SER A 38 -20.26 -27.08 31.61
CA SER A 38 -19.62 -25.98 30.88
C SER A 38 -19.85 -26.10 29.38
N THR A 39 -19.81 -27.30 28.79
CA THR A 39 -20.17 -27.50 27.38
C THR A 39 -21.66 -27.28 27.12
N ILE A 40 -22.56 -27.63 28.03
CA ILE A 40 -24.00 -27.28 27.92
C ILE A 40 -24.20 -25.75 28.03
N GLN A 41 -23.50 -25.08 28.95
CA GLN A 41 -23.54 -23.62 29.07
C GLN A 41 -22.93 -22.92 27.84
N ASP A 42 -21.84 -23.43 27.29
CA ASP A 42 -21.26 -22.92 26.04
C ASP A 42 -22.13 -23.24 24.82
N ILE A 43 -22.83 -24.38 24.80
CA ILE A 43 -23.84 -24.69 23.77
C ILE A 43 -25.00 -23.71 23.86
N ASP A 44 -25.56 -23.41 25.03
CA ASP A 44 -26.66 -22.43 25.16
C ASP A 44 -26.18 -20.96 24.99
N ARG A 45 -24.91 -20.65 25.33
CA ARG A 45 -24.28 -19.36 25.02
C ARG A 45 -24.03 -19.20 23.52
N GLN A 46 -23.63 -20.27 22.84
CA GLN A 46 -23.57 -20.32 21.37
C GLN A 46 -24.97 -20.28 20.75
N ARG A 47 -25.97 -20.92 21.36
CA ARG A 47 -27.37 -20.91 20.90
C ARG A 47 -28.00 -19.54 21.01
N THR A 48 -27.75 -18.79 22.09
CA THR A 48 -28.16 -17.38 22.24
C THR A 48 -27.37 -16.45 21.32
N LEU A 49 -26.06 -16.67 21.11
CA LEU A 49 -25.28 -15.96 20.07
C LEU A 49 -25.78 -16.25 18.65
N LEU A 50 -26.22 -17.48 18.37
CA LEU A 50 -26.77 -17.89 17.08
C LEU A 50 -28.20 -17.38 16.88
N LEU A 51 -29.02 -17.29 17.93
CA LEU A 51 -30.33 -16.64 17.90
C LEU A 51 -30.21 -15.13 17.68
N ASN A 52 -29.27 -14.45 18.35
CA ASN A 52 -28.96 -13.03 18.09
C ASN A 52 -28.41 -12.83 16.67
N LYS A 53 -27.54 -13.71 16.15
CA LYS A 53 -27.09 -13.70 14.75
C LYS A 53 -28.21 -14.03 13.75
N ALA A 54 -29.20 -14.83 14.12
CA ALA A 54 -30.37 -15.12 13.29
C ALA A 54 -31.30 -13.91 13.21
N GLN A 55 -31.56 -13.23 14.33
CA GLN A 55 -32.32 -11.97 14.35
C GLN A 55 -31.62 -10.85 13.57
N GLN A 56 -30.29 -10.74 13.65
CA GLN A 56 -29.53 -9.79 12.82
C GLN A 56 -29.50 -10.16 11.33
N ARG A 57 -29.54 -11.45 10.96
CA ARG A 57 -29.62 -11.87 9.54
C ARG A 57 -30.99 -11.70 8.91
N CYS A 58 -32.07 -11.64 9.69
CA CYS A 58 -33.39 -11.26 9.18
C CYS A 58 -33.50 -9.78 8.77
N ALA A 59 -32.50 -8.95 9.08
CA ALA A 59 -32.43 -7.55 8.64
C ALA A 59 -31.78 -7.36 7.25
N SER A 60 -31.24 -8.40 6.61
CA SER A 60 -30.72 -8.30 5.24
C SER A 60 -30.87 -9.60 4.43
N THR A 61 -31.65 -9.52 3.35
CA THR A 61 -31.84 -10.51 2.27
C THR A 61 -32.37 -11.90 2.65
N SER A 62 -33.69 -12.07 2.48
CA SER A 62 -34.33 -13.37 2.22
C SER A 62 -34.86 -13.43 0.77
N SER A 63 -34.02 -13.94 -0.14
CA SER A 63 -34.33 -14.27 -1.54
C SER A 63 -33.33 -15.37 -1.97
N LEU A 64 -33.67 -16.57 -2.46
CA LEU A 64 -34.93 -17.26 -2.79
C LEU A 64 -34.79 -18.75 -2.37
N THR A 65 -35.87 -19.55 -2.30
CA THR A 65 -36.26 -20.63 -3.26
C THR A 65 -37.17 -21.64 -2.50
N SER A 66 -38.06 -22.48 -3.06
CA SER A 66 -38.65 -22.63 -4.41
C SER A 66 -39.80 -23.67 -4.38
N THR A 67 -40.95 -23.43 -5.04
CA THR A 67 -41.93 -24.42 -5.62
C THR A 67 -42.60 -25.48 -4.70
N LYS A 68 -43.82 -26.03 -4.85
CA LYS A 68 -45.03 -25.97 -5.74
C LYS A 68 -46.10 -26.93 -5.09
N SER A 69 -47.42 -26.97 -5.37
CA SER A 69 -48.34 -26.16 -6.20
C SER A 69 -49.83 -26.58 -6.05
N ASN A 70 -50.74 -25.61 -5.85
CA ASN A 70 -52.10 -25.50 -6.47
C ASN A 70 -53.27 -26.44 -6.03
N PRO A 71 -54.56 -26.07 -6.25
CA PRO A 71 -55.04 -25.08 -7.24
C PRO A 71 -56.23 -24.12 -6.89
N ARG A 72 -56.43 -23.16 -7.82
CA ARG A 72 -57.66 -22.42 -8.24
C ARG A 72 -58.01 -21.04 -7.62
N THR A 73 -57.76 -20.04 -8.48
CA THR A 73 -58.62 -18.87 -8.82
C THR A 73 -58.95 -17.81 -7.76
N ARG A 74 -58.17 -16.72 -7.79
CA ARG A 74 -58.62 -15.32 -7.64
C ARG A 74 -57.69 -14.40 -8.43
N SER A 75 -58.17 -13.22 -8.86
CA SER A 75 -57.54 -12.41 -9.91
C SER A 75 -56.38 -11.52 -9.43
N ILE A 76 -55.57 -11.07 -10.40
CA ILE A 76 -54.25 -10.44 -10.22
C ILE A 76 -54.31 -8.96 -9.77
N ALA A 77 -55.50 -8.40 -9.52
CA ALA A 77 -55.67 -6.97 -9.22
C ALA A 77 -55.39 -6.59 -7.75
N ASN A 78 -55.67 -7.45 -6.77
CA ASN A 78 -55.81 -7.02 -5.37
C ASN A 78 -54.55 -7.17 -4.50
N PHE A 79 -53.44 -7.71 -5.00
CA PHE A 79 -52.26 -7.98 -4.16
C PHE A 79 -51.31 -6.77 -3.97
N ARG A 80 -51.51 -5.66 -4.71
CA ARG A 80 -50.64 -4.47 -4.61
C ARG A 80 -51.03 -3.48 -3.50
N LEU A 81 -52.17 -3.64 -2.82
CA LEU A 81 -52.64 -2.68 -1.81
C LEU A 81 -52.25 -3.00 -0.35
N GLU A 82 -51.94 -4.24 0.00
CA GLU A 82 -51.71 -4.62 1.42
C GLU A 82 -50.25 -4.56 1.88
N GLN A 83 -49.26 -4.67 0.98
CA GLN A 83 -47.84 -4.64 1.37
C GLN A 83 -47.27 -3.24 1.65
N HIS A 84 -48.05 -2.16 1.47
CA HIS A 84 -47.57 -0.79 1.68
C HIS A 84 -47.84 -0.22 3.10
N ARG A 85 -48.37 -1.03 4.03
CA ARG A 85 -48.82 -0.59 5.37
C ARG A 85 -47.93 -1.00 6.56
N LEU A 86 -46.81 -1.71 6.35
CA LEU A 86 -46.02 -2.30 7.46
C LEU A 86 -44.48 -2.16 7.32
N SER A 87 -43.94 -0.98 6.98
CA SER A 87 -42.51 -0.69 7.21
C SER A 87 -42.08 0.79 7.04
N THR A 88 -42.29 1.64 8.06
CA THR A 88 -41.51 2.89 8.26
C THR A 88 -41.60 3.36 9.72
N PRO A 89 -40.48 3.46 10.46
CA PRO A 89 -40.41 4.21 11.71
C PRO A 89 -40.06 5.68 11.47
N HIS A 90 -40.85 6.57 12.07
CA HIS A 90 -40.52 7.91 12.55
C HIS A 90 -39.57 8.82 11.74
N TRP A 91 -40.13 9.81 11.03
CA TRP A 91 -39.56 11.15 11.02
C TRP A 91 -40.68 12.21 11.05
N ASP A 92 -40.57 13.14 11.98
CA ASP A 92 -41.34 14.39 11.95
C ASP A 92 -40.91 15.23 10.76
N ARG A 93 -41.86 15.59 9.90
CA ARG A 93 -41.96 16.86 9.14
C ARG A 93 -43.13 16.76 8.16
N VAL A 94 -44.33 17.04 8.65
CA VAL A 94 -45.46 17.40 7.76
C VAL A 94 -45.13 18.77 7.16
N PHE A 95 -44.82 18.82 5.86
CA PHE A 95 -44.86 20.07 5.11
C PHE A 95 -46.29 20.31 4.62
N PRO A 96 -46.85 21.54 4.70
CA PRO A 96 -48.28 21.78 4.45
C PRO A 96 -48.76 21.61 3.00
N GLU A 97 -47.89 21.25 2.06
CA GLU A 97 -48.12 21.45 0.61
C GLU A 97 -48.61 20.19 -0.14
N ASP A 98 -48.66 19.02 0.52
CA ASP A 98 -48.99 17.72 -0.10
C ASP A 98 -50.49 17.32 0.01
N VAL A 99 -51.32 18.22 0.53
CA VAL A 99 -52.76 18.01 0.83
C VAL A 99 -53.62 18.83 -0.13
N GLY A 100 -54.56 18.17 -0.81
CA GLY A 100 -55.48 18.79 -1.76
C GLY A 100 -56.94 18.60 -1.35
N LEU A 101 -57.73 19.67 -1.44
CA LEU A 101 -59.16 19.64 -1.17
C LEU A 101 -59.90 18.77 -2.20
N CYS A 102 -60.68 17.80 -1.71
CA CYS A 102 -61.59 17.03 -2.55
C CYS A 102 -62.74 17.91 -3.05
N SER A 103 -62.77 18.16 -4.36
CA SER A 103 -63.78 19.00 -5.02
C SER A 103 -65.24 18.52 -4.88
N LEU A 104 -65.48 17.30 -4.38
CA LEU A 104 -66.82 16.74 -4.19
C LEU A 104 -67.35 16.85 -2.75
N CYS A 105 -66.49 16.66 -1.74
CA CYS A 105 -66.89 16.69 -0.32
C CYS A 105 -66.20 17.77 0.53
N GLY A 106 -65.27 18.54 -0.03
CA GLY A 106 -64.54 19.59 0.67
C GLY A 106 -63.56 19.13 1.74
N GLN A 107 -63.20 17.84 1.77
CA GLN A 107 -62.24 17.30 2.75
C GLN A 107 -60.80 17.38 2.23
N ASP A 108 -59.88 17.65 3.15
CA ASP A 108 -58.44 17.66 2.94
C ASP A 108 -57.90 16.23 2.77
N ILE A 109 -57.52 15.87 1.54
CA ILE A 109 -57.04 14.54 1.17
C ILE A 109 -55.63 14.66 0.57
N LEU A 110 -54.72 13.76 0.91
CA LEU A 110 -53.40 13.70 0.26
C LEU A 110 -53.58 13.54 -1.26
N ILE A 111 -52.92 14.38 -2.07
CA ILE A 111 -53.14 14.46 -3.53
C ILE A 111 -53.03 13.08 -4.20
N ARG A 112 -52.12 12.24 -3.70
CA ARG A 112 -51.83 10.87 -4.17
C ARG A 112 -52.98 9.86 -3.93
N ALA A 113 -53.87 10.15 -2.98
CA ALA A 113 -55.03 9.34 -2.61
C ALA A 113 -56.37 9.94 -3.09
N LEU A 114 -56.35 11.18 -3.60
CA LEU A 114 -57.52 11.97 -3.97
C LEU A 114 -58.46 11.23 -4.94
N GLN A 115 -57.90 10.60 -5.98
CA GLN A 115 -58.68 9.85 -6.97
C GLN A 115 -59.38 8.63 -6.37
N PHE A 116 -58.67 7.83 -5.56
CA PHE A 116 -59.26 6.66 -4.92
C PHE A 116 -60.38 7.06 -3.95
N HIS A 117 -60.17 8.13 -3.19
CA HIS A 117 -61.22 8.72 -2.36
C HIS A 117 -62.44 9.11 -3.19
N GLN A 118 -62.27 9.90 -4.25
CA GLN A 118 -63.38 10.36 -5.12
C GLN A 118 -64.18 9.19 -5.73
N GLU A 119 -63.52 8.12 -6.16
CA GLU A 119 -64.16 6.97 -6.81
C GLU A 119 -64.83 5.98 -5.85
N GLN A 120 -64.27 5.75 -4.65
CA GLN A 120 -64.67 4.62 -3.79
C GLN A 120 -65.13 5.01 -2.39
N GLU A 121 -64.62 6.11 -1.81
CA GLU A 121 -64.83 6.43 -0.39
C GLU A 121 -65.68 7.69 -0.18
N CYS A 122 -65.66 8.64 -1.12
CA CYS A 122 -66.31 9.93 -1.02
C CYS A 122 -67.83 9.78 -0.84
N SER A 123 -68.38 10.43 0.18
CA SER A 123 -69.83 10.48 0.47
C SER A 123 -70.63 11.24 -0.59
N HIS A 124 -69.97 12.13 -1.34
CA HIS A 124 -70.52 12.94 -2.43
C HIS A 124 -70.12 12.41 -3.82
N ARG A 125 -69.86 11.10 -3.93
CA ARG A 125 -69.78 10.41 -5.23
C ARG A 125 -71.16 9.94 -5.69
N VAL A 126 -71.39 9.98 -6.99
CA VAL A 126 -72.65 9.54 -7.60
C VAL A 126 -72.70 8.01 -7.67
N VAL A 127 -73.74 7.42 -7.08
CA VAL A 127 -73.99 5.98 -7.07
C VAL A 127 -75.40 5.67 -7.61
N ARG A 128 -75.65 4.41 -7.97
CA ARG A 128 -76.97 3.92 -8.39
C ARG A 128 -77.67 3.20 -7.24
N CYS A 129 -79.00 3.10 -7.29
CA CYS A 129 -79.77 2.22 -6.41
C CYS A 129 -79.40 0.75 -6.65
N ASN A 130 -79.31 -0.08 -5.59
CA ASN A 130 -79.04 -1.52 -5.75
C ASN A 130 -80.30 -2.35 -6.05
N GLN A 131 -81.51 -1.79 -5.89
CA GLN A 131 -82.73 -2.57 -6.09
C GLN A 131 -82.93 -2.89 -7.58
N PRO A 132 -82.99 -4.17 -7.98
CA PRO A 132 -83.09 -4.55 -9.38
C PRO A 132 -84.41 -4.02 -9.97
N GLY A 133 -84.30 -3.14 -10.97
CA GLY A 133 -85.43 -2.42 -11.57
C GLY A 133 -85.52 -0.94 -11.21
N CYS A 134 -84.73 -0.43 -10.25
CA CYS A 134 -84.60 1.02 -10.01
C CYS A 134 -83.35 1.59 -10.70
N ALA A 135 -83.53 2.50 -11.64
CA ALA A 135 -82.42 3.13 -12.40
C ALA A 135 -81.90 4.45 -11.80
N ALA A 136 -82.43 4.89 -10.65
CA ALA A 136 -82.10 6.18 -10.05
C ALA A 136 -80.63 6.30 -9.63
N THR A 137 -80.05 7.48 -9.86
CA THR A 137 -78.67 7.83 -9.52
C THR A 137 -78.62 9.08 -8.66
N PHE A 138 -77.87 9.05 -7.56
CA PHE A 138 -77.85 10.09 -6.53
C PHE A 138 -76.53 10.03 -5.75
N GLN A 139 -76.28 11.00 -4.86
CA GLN A 139 -75.06 11.01 -4.06
C GLN A 139 -75.08 9.89 -3.00
N ALA A 140 -73.92 9.28 -2.73
CA ALA A 140 -73.80 8.08 -1.90
C ALA A 140 -74.46 8.23 -0.51
N TYR A 141 -74.36 9.40 0.14
CA TYR A 141 -75.01 9.65 1.43
C TYR A 141 -76.56 9.62 1.35
N SER A 142 -77.15 10.08 0.25
CA SER A 142 -78.61 10.15 0.03
C SER A 142 -79.25 8.83 -0.39
N ARG A 143 -78.45 7.76 -0.44
CA ARG A 143 -78.91 6.44 -0.88
C ARG A 143 -79.88 5.77 0.10
N ALA A 144 -79.59 5.83 1.40
CA ALA A 144 -80.44 5.21 2.42
C ALA A 144 -81.82 5.88 2.47
N THR A 145 -81.88 7.20 2.29
CA THR A 145 -83.14 7.94 2.20
C THR A 145 -83.94 7.57 0.95
N HIS A 146 -83.29 7.43 -0.21
CA HIS A 146 -83.96 6.96 -1.42
C HIS A 146 -84.52 5.54 -1.26
N GLU A 147 -83.73 4.58 -0.76
CA GLU A 147 -84.18 3.19 -0.61
C GLU A 147 -85.34 3.04 0.39
N ALA A 148 -85.43 3.93 1.39
CA ALA A 148 -86.49 3.95 2.41
C ALA A 148 -87.76 4.74 2.02
N ARG A 149 -87.65 5.78 1.18
CA ARG A 149 -88.78 6.67 0.85
C ARG A 149 -89.13 6.76 -0.63
N ASP A 150 -88.14 6.90 -1.51
CA ASP A 150 -88.38 7.32 -2.89
C ASP A 150 -88.23 6.17 -3.91
N CYS A 151 -87.73 5.02 -3.47
CA CYS A 151 -87.58 3.83 -4.31
C CYS A 151 -88.94 3.18 -4.58
N VAL A 152 -89.45 3.35 -5.80
CA VAL A 152 -90.72 2.79 -6.28
C VAL A 152 -90.80 1.26 -6.07
N VAL A 153 -89.67 0.56 -6.16
CA VAL A 153 -89.58 -0.89 -5.92
C VAL A 153 -89.79 -1.22 -4.43
N SER A 154 -89.15 -0.49 -3.51
CA SER A 154 -89.37 -0.64 -2.06
C SER A 154 -90.81 -0.34 -1.66
N GLN A 155 -91.37 0.79 -2.12
CA GLN A 155 -92.76 1.17 -1.80
C GLN A 155 -93.76 0.12 -2.29
N ARG A 156 -93.59 -0.38 -3.52
CA ARG A 156 -94.47 -1.41 -4.09
C ARG A 156 -94.43 -2.71 -3.27
N ASN A 157 -93.26 -3.10 -2.76
CA ASN A 157 -93.12 -4.29 -1.92
C ASN A 157 -93.74 -4.08 -0.53
N ALA A 158 -93.57 -2.91 0.09
CA ALA A 158 -94.19 -2.57 1.37
C ALA A 158 -95.74 -2.58 1.28
N ARG A 159 -96.30 -1.97 0.23
CA ARG A 159 -97.75 -1.94 -0.01
C ARG A 159 -98.33 -3.33 -0.29
N TRP A 160 -97.52 -4.27 -0.79
CA TRP A 160 -97.93 -5.66 -1.01
C TRP A 160 -98.02 -6.46 0.30
N LEU A 161 -97.17 -6.14 1.28
CA LEU A 161 -97.22 -6.69 2.65
C LEU A 161 -98.44 -6.19 3.42
N GLU A 162 -98.79 -4.90 3.33
CA GLU A 162 -100.02 -4.36 3.94
C GLU A 162 -101.30 -5.01 3.37
N LEU A 163 -101.33 -5.29 2.06
CA LEU A 163 -102.43 -6.00 1.41
C LEU A 163 -102.52 -7.49 1.76
N GLN A 164 -101.50 -8.09 2.38
CA GLN A 164 -101.62 -9.45 2.93
C GLN A 164 -102.34 -9.48 4.28
N ALA A 165 -102.18 -8.45 5.13
CA ALA A 165 -102.75 -8.43 6.48
C ALA A 165 -104.29 -8.48 6.49
N HIS A 166 -104.95 -7.81 5.55
CA HIS A 166 -106.42 -7.84 5.43
C HIS A 166 -106.97 -9.17 4.86
N GLY A 167 -106.12 -10.09 4.40
CA GLY A 167 -106.53 -11.38 3.82
C GLY A 167 -106.70 -12.53 4.82
N GLN A 168 -106.42 -12.32 6.11
CA GLN A 168 -106.35 -13.36 7.14
C GLN A 168 -107.60 -13.46 8.05
N LEU A 169 -108.71 -12.80 7.71
CA LEU A 169 -109.99 -12.97 8.41
C LEU A 169 -110.57 -14.37 8.17
N GLU A 170 -110.91 -15.08 9.23
CA GLU A 170 -111.45 -16.46 9.21
C GLU A 170 -112.99 -16.46 9.14
N VAL A 171 -113.56 -17.42 8.39
CA VAL A 171 -115.00 -17.59 8.11
C VAL A 171 -115.31 -19.09 7.97
N CYS A 172 -116.45 -19.58 8.45
CA CYS A 172 -116.82 -21.00 8.26
C CYS A 172 -117.48 -21.28 6.90
N CYS A 173 -117.14 -22.42 6.30
CA CYS A 173 -117.87 -23.00 5.16
C CYS A 173 -119.20 -23.63 5.62
N LEU A 174 -120.30 -23.36 4.90
CA LEU A 174 -121.63 -23.85 5.29
C LEU A 174 -121.91 -25.33 4.90
N ASP A 175 -121.18 -25.91 3.93
CA ASP A 175 -121.45 -27.27 3.42
C ASP A 175 -120.65 -28.38 4.14
N CYS A 176 -119.44 -28.04 4.62
CA CYS A 176 -118.55 -28.95 5.34
C CYS A 176 -117.96 -28.38 6.64
N GLU A 177 -118.53 -27.28 7.14
CA GLU A 177 -118.30 -26.70 8.49
C GLU A 177 -116.84 -26.32 8.85
N SER A 178 -115.92 -26.38 7.88
CA SER A 178 -114.51 -26.04 8.07
C SER A 178 -114.27 -24.53 8.13
N VAL A 179 -113.45 -24.09 9.08
CA VAL A 179 -112.93 -22.71 9.17
C VAL A 179 -111.94 -22.45 8.04
N ILE A 180 -112.19 -21.41 7.24
CA ILE A 180 -111.39 -21.03 6.06
C ILE A 180 -111.24 -19.51 5.99
N THR A 181 -110.13 -19.01 5.43
CA THR A 181 -109.97 -17.55 5.30
C THR A 181 -110.91 -16.97 4.24
N LEU A 182 -111.34 -15.72 4.43
CA LEU A 182 -112.24 -14.99 3.52
C LEU A 182 -111.69 -14.96 2.08
N ARG A 183 -110.35 -14.95 1.94
CA ARG A 183 -109.62 -15.00 0.66
C ARG A 183 -109.63 -16.38 -0.02
N THR A 184 -109.85 -17.47 0.72
CA THR A 184 -109.79 -18.86 0.22
C THR A 184 -111.17 -19.50 0.04
N THR A 185 -112.26 -18.82 0.36
CA THR A 185 -113.65 -19.30 0.19
C THR A 185 -113.96 -19.83 -1.22
N ALA A 186 -113.66 -19.06 -2.26
CA ALA A 186 -113.90 -19.48 -3.65
C ALA A 186 -113.02 -20.67 -4.09
N ALA A 187 -111.78 -20.75 -3.59
CA ALA A 187 -110.89 -21.89 -3.87
C ALA A 187 -111.39 -23.16 -3.15
N HIS A 188 -111.83 -23.02 -1.91
CA HIS A 188 -112.33 -24.11 -1.08
C HIS A 188 -113.54 -24.81 -1.73
N PHE A 189 -114.56 -24.07 -2.17
CA PHE A 189 -115.72 -24.68 -2.85
C PHE A 189 -115.34 -25.40 -4.16
N ALA A 190 -114.34 -24.89 -4.90
CA ALA A 190 -113.92 -25.46 -6.17
C ALA A 190 -112.98 -26.67 -6.04
N ALA A 191 -112.15 -26.74 -5.00
CA ALA A 191 -111.06 -27.71 -4.89
C ALA A 191 -111.02 -28.51 -3.58
N ASP A 192 -111.35 -27.90 -2.45
CA ASP A 192 -111.01 -28.46 -1.12
C ASP A 192 -112.23 -28.99 -0.35
N CYS A 193 -113.45 -28.56 -0.68
CA CYS A 193 -114.67 -29.03 -0.03
C CYS A 193 -114.89 -30.52 -0.35
N ILE A 194 -115.09 -31.33 0.69
CA ILE A 194 -115.26 -32.78 0.59
C ILE A 194 -116.58 -33.15 -0.12
N LYS A 195 -117.63 -32.32 0.02
CA LYS A 195 -118.94 -32.52 -0.62
C LYS A 195 -119.07 -31.85 -1.99
N ARG A 196 -117.99 -31.29 -2.56
CA ARG A 196 -118.05 -30.68 -3.89
C ARG A 196 -118.41 -31.72 -4.95
N LEU A 197 -119.27 -31.35 -5.90
CA LEU A 197 -119.63 -32.20 -7.03
C LEU A 197 -118.50 -32.17 -8.07
N VAL A 198 -118.00 -33.35 -8.43
CA VAL A 198 -116.95 -33.54 -9.45
C VAL A 198 -117.39 -34.54 -10.52
N PRO A 199 -116.94 -34.36 -11.77
CA PRO A 199 -117.10 -35.38 -12.78
C PRO A 199 -116.12 -36.54 -12.56
N CYS A 200 -116.50 -37.73 -13.02
CA CYS A 200 -115.61 -38.90 -12.99
C CYS A 200 -114.27 -38.57 -13.70
N PRO A 201 -113.10 -38.84 -13.08
CA PRO A 201 -111.79 -38.58 -13.69
C PRO A 201 -111.59 -39.27 -15.05
N ARG A 202 -112.34 -40.36 -15.28
CA ARG A 202 -112.32 -41.17 -16.49
C ARG A 202 -113.44 -40.81 -17.47
N ALA A 203 -114.13 -39.68 -17.28
CA ALA A 203 -115.21 -39.25 -18.15
C ALA A 203 -114.76 -39.06 -19.61
N ARG A 204 -113.60 -38.42 -19.80
CA ARG A 204 -112.96 -38.27 -21.13
C ARG A 204 -112.50 -39.58 -21.77
N LEU A 205 -112.53 -40.70 -21.03
CA LEU A 205 -112.23 -42.05 -21.50
C LEU A 205 -113.49 -42.93 -21.64
N GLY A 206 -114.69 -42.35 -21.52
CA GLY A 206 -115.98 -43.02 -21.77
C GLY A 206 -116.87 -43.28 -20.54
N CYS A 207 -116.74 -42.49 -19.47
CA CYS A 207 -117.66 -42.57 -18.32
C CYS A 207 -118.60 -41.37 -18.26
N ASN A 208 -119.92 -41.60 -18.12
CA ASN A 208 -120.91 -40.54 -18.35
C ASN A 208 -121.39 -39.80 -17.08
N ARG A 209 -120.86 -40.13 -15.89
CA ARG A 209 -121.25 -39.48 -14.62
C ARG A 209 -120.42 -38.20 -14.38
N THR A 210 -121.10 -37.08 -14.19
CA THR A 210 -120.49 -35.75 -14.07
C THR A 210 -120.77 -35.03 -12.75
N ASP A 211 -121.52 -35.67 -11.86
CA ASP A 211 -122.26 -35.12 -10.73
C ASP A 211 -122.05 -35.94 -9.45
N ILE A 212 -120.81 -36.32 -9.16
CA ILE A 212 -120.46 -37.21 -8.05
C ILE A 212 -119.90 -36.39 -6.88
N PRO A 213 -120.44 -36.50 -5.65
CA PRO A 213 -119.79 -35.97 -4.46
C PRO A 213 -118.36 -36.54 -4.31
N PHE A 214 -117.37 -35.69 -4.05
CA PHE A 214 -115.96 -36.11 -4.07
C PHE A 214 -115.63 -37.24 -3.06
N ASP A 215 -116.31 -37.29 -1.91
CA ASP A 215 -116.23 -38.38 -0.94
C ASP A 215 -116.73 -39.74 -1.45
N GLN A 216 -117.59 -39.76 -2.47
CA GLN A 216 -118.12 -40.98 -3.09
C GLN A 216 -117.38 -41.36 -4.38
N LEU A 217 -116.35 -40.61 -4.76
CA LEU A 217 -115.65 -40.78 -6.05
C LEU A 217 -114.84 -42.09 -6.11
N ASP A 218 -114.19 -42.48 -5.02
CA ASP A 218 -113.35 -43.68 -4.98
C ASP A 218 -114.19 -44.97 -5.06
N ALA A 219 -115.38 -44.98 -4.46
CA ALA A 219 -116.34 -46.08 -4.60
C ALA A 219 -116.81 -46.23 -6.05
N HIS A 220 -117.16 -45.11 -6.70
CA HIS A 220 -117.50 -45.10 -8.12
C HIS A 220 -116.34 -45.61 -9.01
N ASP A 221 -115.09 -45.21 -8.71
CA ASP A 221 -113.92 -45.61 -9.51
C ASP A 221 -113.53 -47.08 -9.34
N ALA A 222 -113.78 -47.65 -8.16
CA ALA A 222 -113.49 -49.03 -7.81
C ALA A 222 -114.47 -50.03 -8.44
N ASP A 223 -115.77 -49.79 -8.33
CA ASP A 223 -116.79 -50.81 -8.59
C ASP A 223 -117.71 -50.50 -9.79
N ASP A 224 -118.05 -49.22 -10.02
CA ASP A 224 -118.98 -48.80 -11.08
C ASP A 224 -118.29 -48.31 -12.38
N CYS A 225 -117.01 -47.97 -12.34
CA CYS A 225 -116.31 -47.34 -13.46
C CYS A 225 -115.78 -48.35 -14.50
N ILE A 226 -116.48 -48.44 -15.63
CA ILE A 226 -116.18 -49.31 -16.79
C ILE A 226 -114.70 -49.21 -17.25
N VAL A 227 -114.12 -48.01 -17.22
CA VAL A 227 -112.71 -47.77 -17.62
C VAL A 227 -111.72 -48.31 -16.57
N GLY A 228 -112.09 -48.29 -15.29
CA GLY A 228 -111.25 -48.74 -14.17
C GLY A 228 -111.06 -50.25 -14.09
N VAL A 229 -112.10 -51.01 -14.40
CA VAL A 229 -112.03 -52.47 -14.51
C VAL A 229 -111.08 -52.88 -15.63
N ARG A 230 -111.18 -52.27 -16.82
CA ARG A 230 -110.28 -52.55 -17.96
C ARG A 230 -108.81 -52.21 -17.70
N ARG A 231 -108.52 -51.11 -17.00
CA ARG A 231 -107.12 -50.68 -16.76
C ARG A 231 -106.37 -51.60 -15.80
N ARG A 232 -107.05 -52.21 -14.81
CA ARG A 232 -106.44 -53.17 -13.87
C ARG A 232 -105.92 -54.43 -14.57
N ALA A 233 -106.62 -54.91 -15.60
CA ALA A 233 -106.18 -56.07 -16.40
C ALA A 233 -104.85 -55.83 -17.14
N LEU A 234 -104.56 -54.60 -17.58
CA LEU A 234 -103.33 -54.24 -18.29
C LEU A 234 -102.11 -54.05 -17.37
N LEU A 235 -102.30 -53.81 -16.07
CA LEU A 235 -101.19 -53.62 -15.14
C LEU A 235 -100.59 -54.96 -14.65
N ALA A 236 -101.38 -56.03 -14.64
CA ALA A 236 -100.93 -57.37 -14.27
C ALA A 236 -99.85 -57.92 -15.23
N SER A 237 -99.85 -57.52 -16.51
CA SER A 237 -98.89 -57.98 -17.51
C SER A 237 -97.55 -57.23 -17.52
N ALA A 238 -97.37 -56.17 -16.72
CA ALA A 238 -96.18 -55.32 -16.73
C ALA A 238 -95.07 -55.71 -15.74
N VAL A 239 -95.28 -56.72 -14.89
CA VAL A 239 -94.35 -57.08 -13.79
C VAL A 239 -93.08 -57.79 -14.29
N THR A 240 -93.13 -58.46 -15.44
CA THR A 240 -92.03 -59.30 -15.95
C THR A 240 -90.88 -58.54 -16.63
N THR A 241 -91.07 -57.28 -17.01
CA THR A 241 -90.10 -56.51 -17.84
C THR A 241 -89.12 -55.63 -17.05
N ASN A 242 -89.36 -55.36 -15.76
CA ASN A 242 -88.57 -54.42 -14.94
C ASN A 242 -87.71 -55.11 -13.85
N GLN A 243 -87.19 -56.31 -14.12
CA GLN A 243 -86.36 -57.05 -13.16
C GLN A 243 -84.96 -56.42 -13.00
N LEU A 244 -84.49 -56.29 -11.75
CA LEU A 244 -83.12 -55.86 -11.40
C LEU A 244 -82.16 -57.06 -11.38
N ILE A 245 -80.96 -56.89 -11.95
CA ILE A 245 -79.89 -57.91 -12.04
C ILE A 245 -78.54 -57.24 -11.69
N PRO A 246 -77.66 -57.86 -10.89
CA PRO A 246 -76.33 -57.31 -10.62
C PRO A 246 -75.46 -57.29 -11.89
N CYS A 247 -74.63 -56.27 -12.03
CA CYS A 247 -73.67 -56.14 -13.12
C CYS A 247 -72.41 -56.95 -12.87
N ASP A 248 -72.10 -57.91 -13.74
CA ASP A 248 -70.97 -58.86 -13.61
C ASP A 248 -69.56 -58.21 -13.52
N TRP A 249 -69.43 -56.90 -13.74
CA TRP A 249 -68.15 -56.18 -13.71
C TRP A 249 -67.94 -55.34 -12.44
N CYS A 250 -69.00 -54.77 -11.87
CA CYS A 250 -68.94 -53.88 -10.71
C CYS A 250 -69.86 -54.30 -9.55
N ASN A 251 -70.64 -55.37 -9.73
CA ASN A 251 -71.68 -55.90 -8.83
C ASN A 251 -72.78 -54.91 -8.41
N GLN A 252 -72.91 -53.76 -9.08
CA GLN A 252 -74.02 -52.84 -8.84
C GLN A 252 -75.34 -53.38 -9.43
N PRO A 253 -76.50 -53.21 -8.76
CA PRO A 253 -77.79 -53.66 -9.27
C PRO A 253 -78.31 -52.73 -10.39
N VAL A 254 -78.57 -53.29 -11.58
CA VAL A 254 -79.03 -52.55 -12.77
C VAL A 254 -80.31 -53.19 -13.31
N VAL A 255 -81.22 -52.38 -13.87
CA VAL A 255 -82.43 -52.92 -14.54
C VAL A 255 -82.01 -53.71 -15.78
N LYS A 256 -82.53 -54.92 -15.97
CA LYS A 256 -82.12 -55.88 -17.02
C LYS A 256 -81.96 -55.26 -18.42
N ARG A 257 -82.83 -54.32 -18.80
CA ARG A 257 -82.79 -53.63 -20.11
C ARG A 257 -81.67 -52.58 -20.25
N HIS A 258 -81.17 -52.05 -19.14
CA HIS A 258 -80.11 -51.02 -19.07
C HIS A 258 -78.75 -51.60 -18.65
N LEU A 259 -78.63 -52.93 -18.52
CA LEU A 259 -77.38 -53.59 -18.13
C LEU A 259 -76.27 -53.42 -19.19
N LEU A 260 -76.64 -53.26 -20.47
CA LEU A 260 -75.71 -52.93 -21.55
C LEU A 260 -75.25 -51.49 -21.45
N ASP A 261 -76.17 -50.52 -21.42
CA ASP A 261 -75.89 -49.08 -21.25
C ASP A 261 -74.93 -48.84 -20.06
N HIS A 262 -75.20 -49.49 -18.92
CA HIS A 262 -74.37 -49.38 -17.73
C HIS A 262 -72.96 -49.96 -17.95
N LYS A 263 -72.82 -51.16 -18.54
CA LYS A 263 -71.51 -51.75 -18.85
C LYS A 263 -70.72 -50.91 -19.85
N GLU A 264 -71.40 -50.34 -20.84
CA GLU A 264 -70.75 -49.57 -21.89
C GLU A 264 -70.40 -48.16 -21.46
N ASP A 265 -71.22 -47.40 -20.72
CA ASP A 265 -70.92 -45.97 -20.48
C ASP A 265 -70.75 -45.57 -19.01
N GLU A 266 -71.30 -46.32 -18.05
CA GLU A 266 -71.31 -45.92 -16.63
C GLU A 266 -70.35 -46.74 -15.73
N CYS A 267 -69.99 -47.95 -16.14
CA CYS A 267 -69.26 -48.90 -15.29
C CYS A 267 -67.81 -48.46 -15.02
N SER A 268 -67.47 -48.24 -13.75
CA SER A 268 -66.14 -47.83 -13.30
C SER A 268 -65.04 -48.86 -13.58
N MET A 269 -65.40 -50.14 -13.69
CA MET A 269 -64.49 -51.25 -13.98
C MET A 269 -64.23 -51.45 -15.48
N ARG A 270 -64.87 -50.66 -16.36
CA ARG A 270 -64.61 -50.69 -17.80
C ARG A 270 -63.21 -50.20 -18.12
N GLU A 271 -62.49 -50.96 -18.92
CA GLU A 271 -61.14 -50.60 -19.37
C GLU A 271 -61.16 -49.59 -20.54
N ARG A 272 -60.31 -48.58 -20.43
CA ARG A 272 -60.03 -47.58 -21.48
C ARG A 272 -58.52 -47.33 -21.51
N ARG A 273 -57.98 -46.85 -22.65
CA ARG A 273 -56.57 -46.45 -22.74
C ARG A 273 -56.27 -45.29 -21.78
N CYS A 274 -55.12 -45.33 -21.13
CA CYS A 274 -54.64 -44.25 -20.27
C CYS A 274 -54.72 -42.86 -20.97
N PRO A 275 -55.16 -41.78 -20.29
CA PRO A 275 -55.22 -40.44 -20.88
C PRO A 275 -53.89 -39.94 -21.50
N ASN A 276 -52.76 -40.36 -20.94
CA ASN A 276 -51.42 -40.06 -21.46
C ASN A 276 -51.00 -40.96 -22.65
N ALA A 277 -51.92 -41.71 -23.26
CA ALA A 277 -51.59 -42.62 -24.35
C ALA A 277 -51.06 -41.92 -25.61
N HIS A 278 -51.51 -40.70 -25.87
CA HIS A 278 -50.99 -39.82 -26.92
C HIS A 278 -49.53 -39.36 -26.67
N LEU A 279 -49.03 -39.52 -25.43
CA LEU A 279 -47.66 -39.19 -25.02
C LEU A 279 -46.77 -40.42 -24.84
N GLY A 280 -47.25 -41.63 -25.20
CA GLY A 280 -46.46 -42.86 -25.20
C GLY A 280 -46.93 -43.96 -24.23
N CYS A 281 -47.85 -43.70 -23.32
CA CYS A 281 -48.37 -44.74 -22.42
C CYS A 281 -49.24 -45.77 -23.19
N ARG A 282 -49.00 -47.07 -23.03
CA ARG A 282 -49.72 -48.12 -23.77
C ARG A 282 -50.71 -48.94 -22.93
N GLU A 283 -50.79 -48.66 -21.63
CA GLU A 283 -51.66 -49.39 -20.71
C GLU A 283 -53.16 -49.06 -20.90
N TRP A 284 -53.96 -50.11 -20.77
CA TRP A 284 -55.41 -50.06 -20.59
C TRP A 284 -55.69 -50.18 -19.10
N VAL A 285 -56.60 -49.36 -18.59
CA VAL A 285 -56.85 -49.21 -17.15
C VAL A 285 -58.36 -49.06 -16.93
N PRO A 286 -58.93 -49.60 -15.85
CA PRO A 286 -60.29 -49.28 -15.43
C PRO A 286 -60.48 -47.76 -15.24
N VAL A 287 -61.58 -47.20 -15.72
CA VAL A 287 -61.86 -45.75 -15.62
C VAL A 287 -61.82 -45.25 -14.16
N GLY A 288 -62.27 -46.07 -13.20
CA GLY A 288 -62.21 -45.75 -11.77
C GLY A 288 -60.78 -45.67 -11.19
N ASP A 289 -59.80 -46.31 -11.82
CA ASP A 289 -58.40 -46.36 -11.36
C ASP A 289 -57.44 -45.49 -12.19
N PHE A 290 -57.95 -44.78 -13.20
CA PHE A 290 -57.20 -43.82 -14.01
C PHE A 290 -56.33 -42.86 -13.18
N GLU A 291 -56.90 -42.26 -12.13
CA GLU A 291 -56.17 -41.29 -11.31
C GLU A 291 -55.06 -41.96 -10.48
N LYS A 292 -55.26 -43.22 -10.04
CA LYS A 292 -54.22 -44.01 -9.36
C LYS A 292 -53.09 -44.33 -10.33
N HIS A 293 -53.39 -44.95 -11.48
CA HIS A 293 -52.40 -45.28 -12.51
C HIS A 293 -51.59 -44.05 -12.95
N VAL A 294 -52.24 -42.93 -13.28
CA VAL A 294 -51.55 -41.69 -13.69
C VAL A 294 -50.62 -41.15 -12.60
N LYS A 295 -50.95 -41.36 -11.32
CA LYS A 295 -50.13 -40.94 -10.17
C LYS A 295 -49.02 -41.92 -9.79
N THR A 296 -49.14 -43.22 -10.01
CA THR A 296 -48.20 -44.22 -9.46
C THR A 296 -47.47 -45.08 -10.50
N VAL A 297 -48.09 -45.43 -11.63
CA VAL A 297 -47.56 -46.43 -12.59
C VAL A 297 -47.25 -45.83 -13.97
N CYS A 298 -47.99 -44.81 -14.40
CA CYS A 298 -47.87 -44.24 -15.75
C CYS A 298 -46.45 -43.78 -16.10
N CYS A 299 -45.80 -44.48 -17.04
CA CYS A 299 -44.44 -44.21 -17.50
C CYS A 299 -44.19 -42.72 -17.82
N VAL A 300 -45.08 -42.08 -18.58
CA VAL A 300 -44.98 -40.65 -18.95
C VAL A 300 -44.95 -39.74 -17.72
N THR A 301 -45.73 -40.03 -16.68
CA THR A 301 -45.71 -39.24 -15.44
C THR A 301 -44.44 -39.52 -14.63
N LEU A 302 -44.00 -40.77 -14.56
CA LEU A 302 -42.78 -41.18 -13.84
C LEU A 302 -41.52 -40.58 -14.48
N GLU A 303 -41.39 -40.63 -15.81
CA GLU A 303 -40.31 -39.99 -16.56
C GLU A 303 -40.31 -38.47 -16.38
N ARG A 304 -41.49 -37.82 -16.47
CA ARG A 304 -41.61 -36.37 -16.19
C ARG A 304 -41.20 -36.01 -14.77
N ARG A 305 -41.50 -36.85 -13.78
CA ARG A 305 -41.03 -36.67 -12.39
C ARG A 305 -39.53 -36.87 -12.28
N ALA A 306 -38.98 -37.93 -12.85
CA ALA A 306 -37.54 -38.18 -12.87
C ALA A 306 -36.75 -37.03 -13.52
N LEU A 307 -37.24 -36.49 -14.64
CA LEU A 307 -36.67 -35.28 -15.27
C LEU A 307 -36.80 -34.04 -14.39
N ALA A 308 -37.94 -33.85 -13.71
CA ALA A 308 -38.14 -32.75 -12.76
C ALA A 308 -37.23 -32.87 -11.53
N ASP A 309 -36.97 -34.08 -11.04
CA ASP A 309 -36.10 -34.33 -9.89
C ASP A 309 -34.62 -34.19 -10.26
N GLN A 310 -34.20 -34.64 -11.46
CA GLN A 310 -32.90 -34.30 -12.03
C GLN A 310 -32.72 -32.79 -12.22
N ALA A 311 -33.77 -32.06 -12.61
CA ALA A 311 -33.73 -30.61 -12.71
C ALA A 311 -33.61 -29.94 -11.33
N LYS A 312 -34.34 -30.41 -10.30
CA LYS A 312 -34.20 -29.94 -8.91
C LYS A 312 -32.77 -30.12 -8.39
N LEU A 313 -32.15 -31.27 -8.64
CA LEU A 313 -30.74 -31.53 -8.27
C LEU A 313 -29.80 -30.50 -8.92
N LYS A 314 -29.93 -30.28 -10.23
CA LYS A 314 -29.12 -29.30 -10.98
C LYS A 314 -29.38 -27.84 -10.56
N ASP A 315 -30.56 -27.53 -10.02
CA ASP A 315 -30.92 -26.21 -9.47
C ASP A 315 -30.52 -26.01 -8.01
N GLY A 316 -30.09 -27.07 -7.32
CA GLY A 316 -29.54 -27.01 -5.97
C GLY A 316 -28.37 -26.02 -5.87
N VAL A 317 -28.40 -25.19 -4.82
CA VAL A 317 -27.36 -24.18 -4.57
C VAL A 317 -26.29 -24.79 -3.68
N MET A 318 -25.04 -24.75 -4.10
CA MET A 318 -23.90 -25.28 -3.36
C MET A 318 -22.78 -24.24 -3.24
N ALA A 319 -22.04 -24.28 -2.14
CA ALA A 319 -20.88 -23.40 -1.97
C ALA A 319 -19.77 -23.76 -2.97
N CYS A 320 -19.20 -22.77 -3.64
CA CYS A 320 -17.96 -22.93 -4.38
C CYS A 320 -16.81 -23.19 -3.40
N ARG A 321 -16.00 -24.24 -3.64
CA ARG A 321 -14.89 -24.62 -2.75
C ARG A 321 -13.81 -23.54 -2.64
N ASP A 322 -13.64 -22.72 -3.67
CA ASP A 322 -12.50 -21.81 -3.80
C ASP A 322 -12.77 -20.40 -3.26
N CYS A 323 -14.04 -19.94 -3.34
CA CYS A 323 -14.47 -18.59 -2.93
C CYS A 323 -15.63 -18.57 -1.92
N GLY A 324 -16.22 -19.72 -1.57
CA GLY A 324 -17.35 -19.84 -0.64
C GLY A 324 -18.71 -19.34 -1.16
N THR A 325 -18.77 -18.70 -2.34
CA THR A 325 -20.03 -18.18 -2.88
C THR A 325 -21.03 -19.30 -3.19
N MET A 326 -22.29 -19.11 -2.80
CA MET A 326 -23.39 -20.03 -3.05
C MET A 326 -23.86 -19.92 -4.51
N VAL A 327 -23.70 -20.98 -5.30
CA VAL A 327 -24.00 -21.00 -6.74
C VAL A 327 -24.80 -22.25 -7.10
N LYS A 328 -25.80 -22.10 -7.99
CA LYS A 328 -26.56 -23.25 -8.52
C LYS A 328 -25.62 -24.25 -9.21
N GLN A 329 -25.78 -25.55 -8.97
CA GLN A 329 -24.90 -26.59 -9.50
C GLN A 329 -24.74 -26.48 -11.03
N ARG A 330 -25.84 -26.25 -11.78
CA ARG A 330 -25.82 -26.01 -13.24
C ARG A 330 -24.97 -24.82 -13.70
N HIS A 331 -24.74 -23.82 -12.85
CA HIS A 331 -23.90 -22.65 -13.17
C HIS A 331 -22.50 -22.74 -12.55
N MET A 332 -22.18 -23.79 -11.77
CA MET A 332 -20.90 -23.90 -11.07
C MET A 332 -19.69 -23.92 -12.02
N ALA A 333 -19.82 -24.55 -13.20
CA ALA A 333 -18.77 -24.54 -14.23
C ALA A 333 -18.49 -23.12 -14.76
N MET A 334 -19.54 -22.41 -15.19
CA MET A 334 -19.46 -21.02 -15.66
C MET A 334 -18.94 -20.07 -14.56
N HIS A 335 -19.34 -20.29 -13.31
CA HIS A 335 -18.81 -19.54 -12.19
C HIS A 335 -17.31 -19.74 -12.05
N ARG A 336 -16.83 -20.99 -11.97
CA ARG A 336 -15.39 -21.30 -11.83
C ARG A 336 -14.54 -20.69 -12.94
N SER A 337 -15.01 -20.69 -14.19
CA SER A 337 -14.23 -20.16 -15.32
C SER A 337 -14.35 -18.64 -15.54
N ALA A 338 -15.52 -18.03 -15.28
CA ALA A 338 -15.79 -16.65 -15.69
C ALA A 338 -15.97 -15.65 -14.55
N THR A 339 -16.58 -16.04 -13.41
CA THR A 339 -16.99 -15.07 -12.36
C THR A 339 -16.40 -15.31 -10.97
N CYS A 340 -15.84 -16.49 -10.70
CA CYS A 340 -15.24 -16.82 -9.41
C CYS A 340 -14.05 -15.88 -9.12
N PRO A 341 -14.03 -15.17 -7.98
CA PRO A 341 -12.90 -14.31 -7.61
C PRO A 341 -11.61 -15.10 -7.32
N ALA A 342 -11.74 -16.38 -6.96
CA ALA A 342 -10.62 -17.28 -6.71
C ALA A 342 -10.14 -18.05 -7.96
N ARG A 343 -10.74 -17.82 -9.14
CA ARG A 343 -10.29 -18.46 -10.39
C ARG A 343 -8.87 -18.00 -10.73
N LEU A 344 -8.05 -18.91 -11.24
CA LEU A 344 -6.72 -18.58 -11.74
C LEU A 344 -6.83 -17.86 -13.09
N VAL A 345 -6.12 -16.75 -13.22
CA VAL A 345 -5.95 -15.96 -14.44
C VAL A 345 -4.48 -15.61 -14.62
N PRO A 346 -3.99 -15.48 -15.87
CA PRO A 346 -2.69 -14.91 -16.14
C PRO A 346 -2.66 -13.40 -15.79
N CYS A 347 -1.48 -12.91 -15.43
CA CYS A 347 -1.19 -11.47 -15.39
C CYS A 347 -1.49 -10.79 -16.74
N VAL A 348 -1.91 -9.51 -16.75
CA VAL A 348 -2.08 -8.68 -17.96
C VAL A 348 -0.81 -8.73 -18.82
N ASN A 349 0.35 -8.65 -18.17
CA ASN A 349 1.66 -8.62 -18.81
C ASN A 349 2.16 -10.01 -19.23
N VAL A 350 1.31 -11.03 -19.32
CA VAL A 350 1.65 -12.34 -19.92
C VAL A 350 2.17 -12.18 -21.35
N ILE A 351 1.60 -11.23 -22.11
CA ILE A 351 2.06 -10.83 -23.46
C ILE A 351 3.50 -10.29 -23.49
N HIS A 352 3.99 -9.79 -22.36
CA HIS A 352 5.35 -9.27 -22.20
C HIS A 352 6.28 -10.25 -21.46
N GLY A 353 5.83 -11.49 -21.24
CA GLY A 353 6.61 -12.57 -20.63
C GLY A 353 6.31 -12.89 -19.16
N CYS A 354 5.26 -12.31 -18.56
CA CYS A 354 4.89 -12.66 -17.18
C CYS A 354 4.29 -14.08 -17.12
N LYS A 355 4.91 -14.98 -16.36
CA LYS A 355 4.43 -16.37 -16.19
C LYS A 355 3.47 -16.57 -15.00
N ALA A 356 3.11 -15.50 -14.28
CA ALA A 356 2.31 -15.59 -13.07
C ALA A 356 0.86 -16.01 -13.36
N GLN A 357 0.37 -17.02 -12.63
CA GLN A 357 -1.02 -17.44 -12.56
C GLN A 357 -1.55 -17.07 -11.18
N LEU A 358 -2.55 -16.19 -11.14
CA LEU A 358 -3.00 -15.53 -9.91
C LEU A 358 -4.50 -15.71 -9.76
N ARG A 359 -5.00 -15.74 -8.53
CA ARG A 359 -6.44 -15.63 -8.28
C ARG A 359 -6.91 -14.28 -8.79
N PHE A 360 -8.02 -14.22 -9.53
CA PHE A 360 -8.52 -12.99 -10.13
C PHE A 360 -8.65 -11.81 -9.14
N ARG A 361 -9.10 -12.09 -7.91
CA ARG A 361 -9.18 -11.09 -6.83
C ARG A 361 -7.82 -10.54 -6.40
N ASP A 362 -6.77 -11.36 -6.45
CA ASP A 362 -5.42 -11.05 -5.96
C ASP A 362 -4.52 -10.48 -7.08
N ARG A 363 -4.97 -10.56 -8.34
CA ARG A 363 -4.28 -10.05 -9.54
C ARG A 363 -3.84 -8.59 -9.44
N HIS A 364 -4.69 -7.72 -8.89
CA HIS A 364 -4.40 -6.28 -8.78
C HIS A 364 -3.18 -5.99 -7.89
N ILE A 365 -2.93 -6.80 -6.86
CA ILE A 365 -1.79 -6.69 -5.93
C ILE A 365 -0.46 -6.96 -6.65
N HIS A 366 -0.49 -7.81 -7.69
CA HIS A 366 0.65 -8.10 -8.53
C HIS A 366 0.90 -7.04 -9.61
N GLU A 367 -0.15 -6.35 -10.07
CA GLU A 367 -0.12 -5.49 -11.26
C GLU A 367 -0.04 -3.99 -10.95
N HIS A 368 -0.55 -3.54 -9.79
CA HIS A 368 -0.48 -2.15 -9.36
C HIS A 368 0.52 -2.01 -8.22
N VAL A 369 1.67 -1.41 -8.54
CA VAL A 369 2.86 -1.40 -7.68
C VAL A 369 3.41 0.01 -7.60
N ASP A 370 3.68 0.47 -6.38
CA ASP A 370 4.64 1.55 -6.18
C ASP A 370 6.04 0.94 -6.05
N VAL A 371 6.91 1.24 -7.02
CA VAL A 371 8.32 0.80 -7.09
C VAL A 371 9.25 1.95 -6.72
N SER A 372 8.73 3.08 -6.22
CA SER A 372 9.55 4.23 -5.89
C SER A 372 10.60 3.85 -4.84
N PRO A 373 11.87 4.27 -5.03
CA PRO A 373 12.91 4.06 -4.02
C PRO A 373 12.50 4.61 -2.65
N GLU A 374 11.68 5.65 -2.58
CA GLU A 374 11.14 6.24 -1.36
C GLU A 374 10.43 5.26 -0.41
N THR A 375 9.94 4.12 -0.94
CA THR A 375 9.36 3.02 -0.14
C THR A 375 10.41 2.08 0.49
N ARG A 376 11.68 2.15 0.06
CA ARG A 376 12.80 1.39 0.62
C ARG A 376 13.43 2.10 1.79
N ALA A 377 13.94 1.29 2.71
CA ALA A 377 14.82 1.71 3.77
C ALA A 377 16.15 0.94 3.71
N ALA A 378 17.14 1.46 4.42
CA ALA A 378 18.36 0.81 4.83
C ALA A 378 18.59 1.12 6.31
N LEU A 379 19.33 0.26 7.01
CA LEU A 379 19.69 0.46 8.41
C LEU A 379 21.05 1.16 8.49
N ARG A 380 21.10 2.38 9.01
CA ARG A 380 22.32 3.15 9.22
C ARG A 380 22.92 2.82 10.57
N PHE A 381 24.23 2.62 10.59
CA PHE A 381 25.05 2.44 11.78
C PHE A 381 25.87 3.73 11.95
N PRO A 382 25.41 4.71 12.73
CA PRO A 382 26.07 6.01 12.88
C PRO A 382 27.33 5.93 13.75
N SER A 383 27.37 4.99 14.71
CA SER A 383 28.43 4.81 15.69
C SER A 383 28.97 3.37 15.70
N ARG A 384 30.08 3.16 16.40
CA ARG A 384 30.66 1.82 16.62
C ARG A 384 29.86 0.92 17.57
N SER A 385 28.82 1.44 18.22
CA SER A 385 27.96 0.70 19.14
C SER A 385 26.60 0.31 18.54
N GLY A 386 26.36 0.60 17.25
CA GLY A 386 25.18 0.16 16.52
C GLY A 386 25.15 -1.35 16.33
N HIS A 387 24.10 -2.04 16.77
CA HIS A 387 23.98 -3.49 16.65
C HIS A 387 22.53 -3.98 16.65
N VAL A 388 22.31 -5.16 16.06
CA VAL A 388 21.04 -5.90 16.11
C VAL A 388 21.25 -7.19 16.93
N ARG A 389 20.41 -7.39 17.94
CA ARG A 389 20.40 -8.54 18.86
C ARG A 389 19.63 -9.70 18.24
N ILE A 390 20.32 -10.61 17.55
CA ILE A 390 19.69 -11.81 16.94
C ILE A 390 19.29 -12.84 18.01
N GLN A 391 20.11 -12.98 19.08
CA GLN A 391 19.93 -14.00 20.11
C GLN A 391 19.88 -15.44 19.54
N GLY A 392 20.66 -15.73 18.49
CA GLY A 392 20.60 -16.99 17.74
C GLY A 392 21.07 -18.25 18.45
N GLY A 393 21.43 -18.18 19.73
CA GLY A 393 22.00 -19.29 20.50
C GLY A 393 23.47 -19.53 20.17
N ASP A 394 23.83 -20.79 19.93
CA ASP A 394 25.19 -21.21 19.59
C ASP A 394 25.54 -20.90 18.13
N ASP A 395 26.81 -20.57 17.86
CA ASP A 395 27.28 -20.24 16.51
C ASP A 395 27.17 -21.42 15.52
N ILE A 396 26.76 -21.10 14.30
CA ILE A 396 26.49 -22.12 13.27
C ILE A 396 27.82 -22.71 12.78
N GLN A 397 27.96 -24.03 12.93
CA GLN A 397 29.11 -24.79 12.46
C GLN A 397 29.11 -24.88 10.92
N PRO A 398 30.29 -24.94 10.25
CA PRO A 398 30.35 -25.08 8.80
C PRO A 398 29.80 -26.43 8.31
N PRO A 399 29.26 -26.50 7.08
CA PRO A 399 29.29 -25.46 6.04
C PRO A 399 28.23 -24.37 6.23
N TRP A 400 28.58 -23.13 5.89
CA TRP A 400 27.66 -21.99 5.90
C TRP A 400 28.08 -20.91 4.89
N CYS A 401 27.14 -20.02 4.57
CA CYS A 401 27.40 -18.81 3.81
C CYS A 401 26.69 -17.62 4.48
N ALA A 402 27.40 -16.52 4.68
CA ALA A 402 26.87 -15.28 5.21
C ALA A 402 27.13 -14.15 4.20
N GLU A 403 26.06 -13.55 3.70
CA GLU A 403 26.07 -12.46 2.72
C GLU A 403 25.58 -11.15 3.36
N PHE A 404 26.23 -10.04 3.02
CA PHE A 404 25.90 -8.70 3.51
C PHE A 404 25.96 -7.70 2.35
N TRP A 405 24.92 -6.86 2.20
CA TRP A 405 24.96 -5.67 1.36
C TRP A 405 25.25 -4.44 2.22
N VAL A 406 26.44 -3.87 2.07
CA VAL A 406 27.02 -2.86 2.96
C VAL A 406 27.44 -1.63 2.15
N TRP A 407 27.25 -0.44 2.70
CA TRP A 407 27.83 0.80 2.20
C TRP A 407 28.74 1.38 3.30
N LEU A 408 30.01 1.60 3.00
CA LEU A 408 31.01 2.12 3.94
C LEU A 408 31.34 3.58 3.62
N HIS A 409 31.53 4.40 4.66
CA HIS A 409 32.03 5.77 4.53
C HIS A 409 33.47 5.80 3.98
N SER A 410 33.96 6.98 3.61
CA SER A 410 35.34 7.14 3.13
C SER A 410 36.36 6.77 4.22
N LYS A 411 37.60 6.44 3.83
CA LYS A 411 38.68 6.18 4.81
C LYS A 411 38.95 7.44 5.67
N GLU A 412 38.81 8.62 5.08
CA GLU A 412 38.90 9.92 5.76
C GLU A 412 37.77 10.11 6.80
N ASP A 413 36.50 9.91 6.41
CA ASP A 413 35.35 10.08 7.30
C ASP A 413 35.42 9.18 8.56
N ASP A 414 35.94 7.95 8.42
CA ASP A 414 36.11 7.03 9.54
C ASP A 414 37.25 7.47 10.48
N VAL A 415 38.38 7.95 9.94
CA VAL A 415 39.48 8.51 10.75
C VAL A 415 39.02 9.78 11.47
N LEU A 416 38.40 10.74 10.78
CA LEU A 416 37.88 11.97 11.37
C LEU A 416 36.86 11.67 12.49
N PHE A 417 36.00 10.66 12.31
CA PHE A 417 35.05 10.25 13.34
C PHE A 417 35.74 9.64 14.57
N PHE A 418 36.73 8.76 14.37
CA PHE A 418 37.47 8.18 15.50
C PHE A 418 38.31 9.24 16.25
N MET A 419 38.89 10.20 15.53
CA MET A 419 39.64 11.30 16.15
C MET A 419 38.71 12.25 16.93
N GLU A 420 37.52 12.58 16.40
CA GLU A 420 36.52 13.35 17.15
C GLU A 420 36.06 12.65 18.43
N GLU A 421 35.76 11.35 18.36
CA GLU A 421 35.39 10.58 19.55
C GLU A 421 36.56 10.46 20.54
N ALA A 422 37.81 10.31 20.06
CA ALA A 422 38.98 10.36 20.92
C ALA A 422 39.12 11.71 21.64
N ILE A 423 38.85 12.84 20.96
CA ILE A 423 38.89 14.19 21.57
C ILE A 423 37.81 14.32 22.65
N ARG A 424 36.57 13.92 22.37
CA ARG A 424 35.46 13.92 23.35
C ARG A 424 35.77 13.09 24.60
N TRP A 425 36.44 11.94 24.43
CA TRP A 425 36.86 11.11 25.56
C TRP A 425 38.10 11.67 26.29
N GLN A 426 38.99 12.40 25.59
CA GLN A 426 40.09 13.15 26.21
C GLN A 426 39.57 14.31 27.08
N GLU A 427 38.61 15.11 26.61
CA GLU A 427 37.93 16.14 27.42
C GLU A 427 37.31 15.53 28.69
N ARG A 428 36.69 14.35 28.56
CA ARG A 428 36.14 13.60 29.69
C ARG A 428 37.23 13.10 30.65
N MET A 429 38.40 12.71 30.15
CA MET A 429 39.56 12.39 30.99
C MET A 429 40.03 13.61 31.79
N ASP A 430 40.12 14.78 31.16
CA ASP A 430 40.61 15.99 31.82
C ASP A 430 39.61 16.48 32.88
N CYS A 431 38.31 16.47 32.56
CA CYS A 431 37.23 16.76 33.50
C CYS A 431 37.25 15.81 34.72
N MET A 432 37.34 14.49 34.50
CA MET A 432 37.39 13.52 35.60
C MET A 432 38.71 13.59 36.38
N SER A 433 39.81 13.98 35.74
CA SER A 433 41.11 14.20 36.41
C SER A 433 41.08 15.41 37.35
N LEU A 434 40.38 16.49 36.99
CA LEU A 434 40.12 17.62 37.87
C LEU A 434 39.24 17.20 39.06
N ARG A 435 38.11 16.55 38.79
CA ARG A 435 37.19 16.07 39.84
C ARG A 435 37.86 15.08 40.81
N LEU A 436 38.75 14.22 40.32
CA LEU A 436 39.56 13.33 41.16
C LEU A 436 40.52 14.10 42.08
N LYS A 437 41.11 15.23 41.64
CA LYS A 437 41.93 16.10 42.50
C LYS A 437 41.08 16.70 43.62
N GLU A 438 39.88 17.20 43.31
CA GLU A 438 38.93 17.72 44.31
C GLU A 438 38.56 16.67 45.36
N TRP A 439 38.20 15.46 44.92
CA TRP A 439 37.87 14.37 45.84
C TRP A 439 39.05 13.93 46.71
N ARG A 440 40.27 13.86 46.14
CA ARG A 440 41.49 13.58 46.91
C ARG A 440 41.80 14.67 47.93
N GLU A 441 41.49 15.94 47.64
CA GLU A 441 41.66 17.02 48.61
C GLU A 441 40.62 16.96 49.73
N LYS A 442 39.34 16.68 49.42
CA LYS A 442 38.31 16.36 50.42
C LYS A 442 38.71 15.18 51.30
N GLN A 443 39.33 14.14 50.73
CA GLN A 443 39.84 12.99 51.48
C GLN A 443 40.92 13.41 52.49
N LYS A 444 41.87 14.30 52.13
CA LYS A 444 42.87 14.85 53.07
C LYS A 444 42.19 15.68 54.17
N GLN A 445 41.22 16.51 53.81
CA GLN A 445 40.47 17.35 54.76
C GLN A 445 39.72 16.49 55.79
N LEU A 446 39.03 15.43 55.35
CA LEU A 446 38.38 14.46 56.24
C LEU A 446 39.40 13.71 57.13
N GLN A 447 40.55 13.31 56.59
CA GLN A 447 41.61 12.70 57.40
C GLN A 447 42.19 13.67 58.44
N ALA A 448 42.30 14.97 58.14
CA ALA A 448 42.70 15.99 59.09
C ALA A 448 41.62 16.22 60.17
N ALA A 449 40.36 16.34 59.77
CA ALA A 449 39.22 16.47 60.68
C ALA A 449 39.12 15.27 61.64
N ARG A 450 39.24 14.03 61.14
CA ARG A 450 39.24 12.81 61.95
C ARG A 450 40.42 12.75 62.93
N LYS A 451 41.61 13.23 62.54
CA LYS A 451 42.76 13.38 63.45
C LYS A 451 42.54 14.46 64.50
N GLN A 452 41.76 15.50 64.20
CA GLN A 452 41.46 16.59 65.12
C GLN A 452 40.36 16.21 66.13
N THR A 453 39.28 15.55 65.70
CA THR A 453 38.23 15.07 66.61
C THR A 453 38.77 14.10 67.65
N VAL A 454 39.61 13.14 67.24
CA VAL A 454 40.32 12.21 68.14
C VAL A 454 41.23 12.93 69.16
N LYS A 455 41.82 14.07 68.80
CA LYS A 455 42.63 14.89 69.74
C LYS A 455 41.80 15.70 70.72
N THR A 456 40.56 16.07 70.38
CA THR A 456 39.75 17.02 71.17
C THR A 456 38.88 16.38 72.26
N GLY A 457 38.76 15.06 72.32
CA GLY A 457 38.18 14.34 73.47
C GLY A 457 36.71 14.63 73.83
N ARG A 458 35.97 15.38 73.01
CA ARG A 458 34.50 15.50 73.13
C ARG A 458 33.85 14.14 72.86
N GLU A 459 32.66 13.90 73.38
CA GLU A 459 31.93 12.64 73.14
C GLU A 459 31.47 12.54 71.67
N ILE A 460 31.83 11.44 70.99
CA ILE A 460 31.75 11.30 69.53
C ILE A 460 30.86 10.09 69.16
N SER A 461 29.53 10.28 69.12
CA SER A 461 28.58 9.33 68.51
C SER A 461 28.17 9.77 67.12
N ASP A 462 27.67 11.00 66.99
CA ASP A 462 26.96 11.40 65.79
C ASP A 462 27.88 12.13 64.81
N THR A 463 28.86 12.88 65.33
CA THR A 463 29.95 13.49 64.55
C THR A 463 30.95 12.47 63.99
N THR A 464 31.07 11.27 64.59
CA THR A 464 31.82 10.12 64.04
C THR A 464 31.06 9.50 62.88
N LYS A 465 29.77 9.18 63.09
CA LYS A 465 28.91 8.59 62.06
C LYS A 465 28.80 9.49 60.82
N THR A 466 28.69 10.82 60.99
CA THR A 466 28.67 11.75 59.85
C THR A 466 30.02 11.77 59.11
N LEU A 467 31.15 11.84 59.82
CA LEU A 467 32.48 11.78 59.21
C LEU A 467 32.75 10.43 58.52
N GLU A 468 32.17 9.33 59.01
CA GLU A 468 32.26 8.00 58.39
C GLU A 468 31.39 7.88 57.14
N ALA A 469 30.18 8.44 57.14
CA ALA A 469 29.33 8.53 55.95
C ALA A 469 29.94 9.44 54.87
N GLU A 470 30.53 10.57 55.25
CA GLU A 470 31.28 11.45 54.34
C GLU A 470 32.53 10.76 53.78
N ALA A 471 33.25 9.99 54.61
CA ALA A 471 34.41 9.22 54.15
C ALA A 471 34.03 8.10 53.17
N LEU A 472 32.87 7.45 53.35
CA LEU A 472 32.33 6.48 52.40
C LEU A 472 32.02 7.16 51.06
N SER A 473 31.27 8.27 51.08
CA SER A 473 30.89 9.00 49.87
C SER A 473 32.10 9.57 49.11
N VAL A 474 33.13 10.06 49.81
CA VAL A 474 34.40 10.47 49.18
C VAL A 474 35.13 9.26 48.60
N GLY A 475 35.10 8.10 49.26
CA GLY A 475 35.67 6.85 48.75
C GLY A 475 35.00 6.39 47.45
N GLU A 476 33.67 6.36 47.42
CA GLU A 476 32.85 6.07 46.23
C GLU A 476 33.13 7.09 45.10
N GLY A 477 33.21 8.38 45.43
CA GLY A 477 33.53 9.44 44.48
C GLY A 477 34.91 9.28 43.84
N ILE A 478 35.93 8.88 44.62
CA ILE A 478 37.28 8.56 44.12
C ILE A 478 37.25 7.31 43.23
N ALA A 479 36.58 6.24 43.68
CA ALA A 479 36.47 4.99 42.93
C ALA A 479 35.81 5.22 41.56
N GLY A 480 34.66 5.89 41.54
CA GLY A 480 33.94 6.24 40.30
C GLY A 480 34.75 7.16 39.36
N CYS A 481 35.54 8.09 39.89
CA CYS A 481 36.43 8.90 39.04
C CYS A 481 37.59 8.08 38.45
N ASN A 482 38.22 7.19 39.23
CA ASN A 482 39.28 6.31 38.72
C ASN A 482 38.74 5.34 37.65
N SER A 483 37.57 4.77 37.89
CA SER A 483 36.79 3.92 36.99
C SER A 483 36.54 4.60 35.64
N MET A 484 35.92 5.79 35.66
CA MET A 484 35.67 6.60 34.46
C MET A 484 36.95 7.01 33.72
N LEU A 485 38.04 7.30 34.44
CA LEU A 485 39.34 7.61 33.84
C LEU A 485 39.96 6.39 33.14
N ALA A 486 39.82 5.20 33.71
CA ALA A 486 40.31 3.97 33.11
C ALA A 486 39.52 3.62 31.84
N GLU A 487 38.18 3.77 31.87
CA GLU A 487 37.33 3.60 30.68
C GLU A 487 37.72 4.59 29.57
N ALA A 488 37.82 5.88 29.92
CA ALA A 488 38.13 6.92 28.95
C ALA A 488 39.51 6.72 28.29
N ARG A 489 40.54 6.33 29.06
CA ARG A 489 41.86 5.95 28.50
C ARG A 489 41.77 4.77 27.55
N ALA A 490 41.01 3.74 27.90
CA ALA A 490 40.84 2.56 27.05
C ALA A 490 40.10 2.91 25.74
N ARG A 491 39.10 3.79 25.80
CA ARG A 491 38.40 4.32 24.61
C ARG A 491 39.31 5.16 23.73
N VAL A 492 40.02 6.16 24.26
CA VAL A 492 40.99 6.98 23.51
C VAL A 492 42.03 6.08 22.83
N LYS A 493 42.61 5.11 23.55
CA LYS A 493 43.55 4.13 23.00
C LYS A 493 42.95 3.31 21.85
N ALA A 494 41.71 2.82 21.99
CA ALA A 494 41.04 2.07 20.95
C ALA A 494 40.75 2.91 19.70
N PHE A 495 40.21 4.12 19.87
CA PHE A 495 39.88 5.02 18.76
C PHE A 495 41.13 5.44 17.97
N VAL A 496 42.19 5.92 18.66
CA VAL A 496 43.43 6.36 18.01
C VAL A 496 44.18 5.20 17.35
N SER A 497 44.17 4.00 17.95
CA SER A 497 44.77 2.81 17.33
C SER A 497 44.03 2.38 16.06
N ASP A 498 42.71 2.35 16.09
CA ASP A 498 41.89 1.95 14.93
C ASP A 498 41.92 3.02 13.82
N ALA A 499 42.01 4.31 14.18
CA ALA A 499 42.28 5.41 13.25
C ALA A 499 43.63 5.25 12.54
N LEU A 500 44.70 4.93 13.29
CA LEU A 500 46.03 4.68 12.72
C LEU A 500 46.02 3.51 11.73
N VAL A 501 45.25 2.45 12.02
CA VAL A 501 45.08 1.30 11.10
C VAL A 501 44.41 1.71 9.79
N ILE A 502 43.40 2.58 9.81
CA ILE A 502 42.78 3.10 8.58
C ILE A 502 43.73 4.06 7.84
N ALA A 503 44.36 5.01 8.53
CA ALA A 503 45.28 5.98 7.92
C ALA A 503 46.45 5.28 7.19
N ASN A 504 47.05 4.25 7.81
CA ASN A 504 48.09 3.42 7.21
C ASN A 504 47.61 2.56 6.03
N SER A 505 46.29 2.40 5.83
CA SER A 505 45.69 1.69 4.68
C SER A 505 45.47 2.58 3.45
N ILE A 506 45.82 3.86 3.52
CA ILE A 506 45.75 4.82 2.40
C ILE A 506 47.10 4.77 1.66
N ALA A 507 47.08 4.26 0.43
CA ALA A 507 48.30 4.08 -0.35
C ALA A 507 48.84 5.39 -0.93
N ASP A 508 47.97 6.27 -1.42
CA ASP A 508 48.37 7.54 -2.04
C ASP A 508 48.98 8.49 -0.98
N PRO A 509 50.16 9.10 -1.22
CA PRO A 509 50.69 10.15 -0.36
C PRO A 509 49.82 11.42 -0.33
N LEU A 510 49.19 11.82 -1.44
CA LEU A 510 48.39 13.05 -1.53
C LEU A 510 47.12 12.95 -0.67
N ASP A 511 46.46 11.79 -0.69
CA ASP A 511 45.30 11.52 0.16
C ASP A 511 45.69 11.50 1.65
N ARG A 512 46.91 11.07 1.99
CA ARG A 512 47.43 11.11 3.37
C ARG A 512 47.75 12.51 3.83
N ASP A 513 48.42 13.32 3.01
CA ASP A 513 48.67 14.74 3.31
C ASP A 513 47.35 15.52 3.49
N SER A 514 46.33 15.22 2.66
CA SER A 514 44.98 15.80 2.81
C SER A 514 44.30 15.35 4.09
N LEU A 515 44.40 14.06 4.45
CA LEU A 515 43.85 13.52 5.69
C LEU A 515 44.49 14.18 6.92
N ASP A 516 45.82 14.28 6.97
CA ASP A 516 46.52 14.90 8.10
C ASP A 516 46.15 16.38 8.25
N ALA A 517 45.98 17.11 7.13
CA ALA A 517 45.46 18.46 7.14
C ALA A 517 44.00 18.53 7.65
N ALA A 518 43.14 17.59 7.25
CA ALA A 518 41.75 17.51 7.68
C ALA A 518 41.61 17.19 9.18
N VAL A 519 42.40 16.24 9.70
CA VAL A 519 42.46 15.87 11.13
C VAL A 519 42.94 17.07 11.96
N ARG A 520 44.00 17.76 11.54
CA ARG A 520 44.51 18.95 12.24
C ARG A 520 43.48 20.09 12.25
N ALA A 521 42.80 20.32 11.14
CA ALA A 521 41.71 21.30 11.04
C ALA A 521 40.46 20.90 11.84
N GLN A 522 40.17 19.62 11.99
CA GLN A 522 39.09 19.12 12.87
C GLN A 522 39.44 19.36 14.34
N ALA A 523 40.64 18.97 14.78
CA ALA A 523 41.11 19.20 16.14
C ALA A 523 41.06 20.70 16.52
N GLN A 524 41.52 21.59 15.63
CA GLN A 524 41.48 23.04 15.84
C GLN A 524 40.04 23.60 15.92
N ARG A 525 39.09 23.03 15.18
CA ARG A 525 37.67 23.44 15.22
C ARG A 525 36.95 22.96 16.48
N LEU A 526 37.24 21.74 16.92
CA LEU A 526 36.65 21.15 18.12
C LEU A 526 37.18 21.84 19.39
N HIS A 527 38.48 22.09 19.46
CA HIS A 527 39.13 22.64 20.65
C HIS A 527 40.02 23.86 20.32
N PRO A 528 39.42 25.03 20.00
CA PRO A 528 40.13 26.23 19.54
C PRO A 528 41.03 26.91 20.59
N THR A 529 40.98 26.46 21.85
CA THR A 529 41.83 26.95 22.94
C THR A 529 43.13 26.15 23.12
N TRP A 530 43.35 25.08 22.35
CA TRP A 530 44.62 24.34 22.41
C TRP A 530 45.79 25.14 21.86
N THR A 531 46.93 24.97 22.52
CA THR A 531 48.21 25.52 22.07
C THR A 531 48.68 24.86 20.77
N PRO A 532 49.59 25.51 20.00
CA PRO A 532 50.16 24.90 18.80
C PRO A 532 50.87 23.56 19.05
N GLU A 533 51.41 23.35 20.26
CA GLU A 533 52.07 22.11 20.68
C GLU A 533 51.05 20.99 20.95
N GLU A 534 49.97 21.28 21.68
CA GLU A 534 48.86 20.33 21.89
C GLU A 534 48.20 19.95 20.57
N LEU A 535 47.97 20.93 19.68
CA LEU A 535 47.42 20.70 18.35
C LEU A 535 48.36 19.87 17.45
N ASP A 536 49.68 19.94 17.66
CA ASP A 536 50.64 19.13 16.93
C ASP A 536 50.63 17.65 17.36
N VAL A 537 50.25 17.38 18.61
CA VAL A 537 50.09 16.02 19.14
C VAL A 537 48.69 15.47 18.83
N TYR A 538 47.63 16.13 19.31
CA TYR A 538 46.24 15.65 19.19
C TYR A 538 45.65 15.83 17.78
N GLY A 539 46.21 16.76 16.99
CA GLY A 539 45.89 16.92 15.56
C GLY A 539 46.68 15.99 14.63
N SER A 540 47.37 14.97 15.14
CA SER A 540 48.08 13.96 14.35
C SER A 540 47.82 12.55 14.88
N VAL A 541 47.28 11.67 14.02
CA VAL A 541 46.93 10.29 14.39
C VAL A 541 48.16 9.51 14.86
N ALA A 542 49.30 9.68 14.18
CA ALA A 542 50.55 9.00 14.51
C ALA A 542 51.11 9.44 15.87
N LYS A 543 51.30 10.75 16.09
CA LYS A 543 51.88 11.30 17.32
C LYS A 543 51.01 11.00 18.55
N TRP A 544 49.68 11.09 18.42
CA TRP A 544 48.79 10.73 19.51
C TRP A 544 48.83 9.21 19.80
N SER A 545 48.95 8.36 18.77
CA SER A 545 49.11 6.92 18.97
C SER A 545 50.38 6.58 19.74
N GLU A 546 51.51 7.22 19.41
CA GLU A 546 52.77 7.06 20.15
C GLU A 546 52.63 7.49 21.62
N LEU A 547 52.00 8.64 21.88
CA LEU A 547 51.73 9.12 23.24
C LEU A 547 50.93 8.10 24.06
N VAL A 548 49.84 7.56 23.51
CA VAL A 548 48.95 6.62 24.22
C VAL A 548 49.55 5.22 24.34
N GLN A 549 50.51 4.85 23.48
CA GLN A 549 51.29 3.62 23.63
C GLN A 549 52.41 3.74 24.67
N SER A 550 52.93 4.95 24.93
CA SER A 550 54.06 5.19 25.83
C SER A 550 53.75 5.04 27.34
N THR A 551 52.47 5.09 27.73
CA THR A 551 52.06 4.97 29.13
C THR A 551 52.26 3.56 29.67
N LYS A 552 53.08 3.40 30.72
CA LYS A 552 53.45 2.08 31.27
C LYS A 552 52.24 1.25 31.74
N PRO A 553 52.16 -0.04 31.37
CA PRO A 553 51.06 -0.93 31.73
C PRO A 553 51.28 -1.64 33.09
N ASP A 554 51.27 -0.89 34.20
CA ASP A 554 51.44 -1.48 35.55
C ASP A 554 50.16 -2.20 36.05
N GLU A 555 48.96 -1.82 35.59
CA GLU A 555 47.70 -2.46 35.99
C GLU A 555 47.29 -3.64 35.07
N ASP A 556 47.73 -3.64 33.80
CA ASP A 556 47.31 -4.63 32.79
C ASP A 556 47.79 -6.06 33.07
N GLN A 557 48.92 -6.25 33.78
CA GLN A 557 49.55 -7.57 33.94
C GLN A 557 48.67 -8.57 34.70
N ASN A 558 47.95 -8.13 35.73
CA ASN A 558 47.06 -9.00 36.50
C ASN A 558 45.77 -9.31 35.73
N HIS A 559 45.21 -8.31 35.03
CA HIS A 559 44.02 -8.49 34.19
C HIS A 559 44.31 -9.48 33.04
N ALA A 560 45.39 -9.26 32.28
CA ALA A 560 45.81 -10.14 31.19
C ALA A 560 46.08 -11.58 31.67
N LYS A 561 46.67 -11.74 32.86
CA LYS A 561 46.90 -13.04 33.49
C LYS A 561 45.60 -13.77 33.85
N TRP A 562 44.57 -13.06 34.31
CA TRP A 562 43.26 -13.68 34.61
C TRP A 562 42.47 -13.99 33.34
N LEU A 563 42.49 -13.12 32.32
CA LEU A 563 41.92 -13.42 31.01
C LEU A 563 42.58 -14.66 30.38
N ALA A 564 43.91 -14.75 30.40
CA ALA A 564 44.63 -15.91 29.90
C ALA A 564 44.23 -17.20 30.65
N LYS A 565 44.12 -17.13 31.97
CA LYS A 565 43.68 -18.27 32.81
C LYS A 565 42.21 -18.66 32.52
N ARG A 566 41.33 -17.68 32.27
CA ARG A 566 39.93 -17.88 31.89
C ARG A 566 39.82 -18.60 30.54
N MET A 567 40.57 -18.15 29.54
CA MET A 567 40.61 -18.80 28.23
C MET A 567 41.18 -20.23 28.33
N GLN A 568 42.26 -20.44 29.08
CA GLN A 568 42.80 -21.77 29.31
C GLN A 568 41.74 -22.74 29.91
N LEU A 569 40.87 -22.24 30.79
CA LEU A 569 39.81 -23.04 31.41
C LEU A 569 38.64 -23.33 30.45
N LEU A 570 38.20 -22.35 29.65
CA LEU A 570 37.18 -22.55 28.61
C LEU A 570 37.63 -23.59 27.57
N LYS A 571 38.88 -23.52 27.11
CA LYS A 571 39.45 -24.50 26.19
C LYS A 571 39.49 -25.92 26.79
N ALA A 572 39.78 -26.04 28.10
CA ALA A 572 39.77 -27.32 28.79
C ALA A 572 38.35 -27.90 28.95
N ILE A 573 37.32 -27.06 29.04
CA ILE A 573 35.90 -27.47 29.02
C ILE A 573 35.54 -28.04 27.65
N GLU A 574 35.83 -27.31 26.58
CA GLU A 574 35.53 -27.69 25.21
C GLU A 574 36.22 -29.01 24.81
N SER A 575 37.54 -29.16 25.10
CA SER A 575 38.28 -30.40 24.86
C SER A 575 37.66 -31.60 25.57
N ARG A 576 37.35 -31.47 26.87
CA ARG A 576 36.74 -32.55 27.67
C ARG A 576 35.32 -32.91 27.20
N GLN A 577 34.57 -31.95 26.67
CA GLN A 577 33.25 -32.21 26.09
C GLN A 577 33.35 -32.89 24.72
N ALA A 578 34.33 -32.52 23.89
CA ALA A 578 34.61 -33.16 22.60
C ALA A 578 35.17 -34.60 22.76
N GLU A 579 36.06 -34.81 23.73
CA GLU A 579 36.59 -36.14 24.10
C GLU A 579 35.46 -37.10 24.50
N ALA A 580 34.49 -36.61 25.30
CA ALA A 580 33.33 -37.38 25.74
C ALA A 580 32.34 -37.74 24.61
N LEU A 581 32.44 -37.09 23.44
CA LEU A 581 31.63 -37.40 22.25
C LEU A 581 32.33 -38.37 21.28
N THR A 582 33.64 -38.57 21.40
CA THR A 582 34.45 -39.25 20.37
C THR A 582 35.17 -40.52 20.85
N ALA A 583 35.31 -40.75 22.15
CA ALA A 583 35.96 -41.94 22.69
C ALA A 583 35.23 -42.50 23.92
N ASN A 584 35.55 -43.77 24.21
CA ASN A 584 35.05 -44.60 25.33
C ASN A 584 34.82 -43.75 26.60
N PRO A 585 33.59 -43.67 27.14
CA PRO A 585 33.21 -42.59 28.05
C PRO A 585 34.02 -42.62 29.34
N ALA A 586 34.83 -41.58 29.55
CA ALA A 586 35.30 -41.22 30.89
C ALA A 586 34.07 -41.10 31.81
N ASP A 587 34.18 -41.60 33.06
CA ASP A 587 33.06 -41.71 34.01
C ASP A 587 32.19 -40.43 33.95
N PRO A 588 30.90 -40.52 33.59
CA PRO A 588 30.02 -39.34 33.51
C PRO A 588 30.03 -38.51 34.80
N ARG A 589 30.32 -39.12 35.95
CA ARG A 589 30.48 -38.43 37.23
C ARG A 589 31.80 -37.66 37.33
N GLU A 590 32.87 -38.08 36.65
CA GLU A 590 34.11 -37.30 36.52
C GLU A 590 33.93 -36.10 35.60
N LEU A 591 33.29 -36.28 34.44
CA LEU A 591 32.95 -35.15 33.56
C LEU A 591 32.06 -34.14 34.27
N ALA A 592 31.01 -34.60 34.98
CA ALA A 592 30.14 -33.72 35.77
C ALA A 592 30.89 -33.02 36.93
N ARG A 593 31.81 -33.71 37.62
CA ARG A 593 32.69 -33.12 38.66
C ARG A 593 33.60 -32.04 38.06
N PHE A 594 34.26 -32.33 36.93
CA PHE A 594 35.12 -31.40 36.22
C PHE A 594 34.34 -30.16 35.75
N LEU A 595 33.21 -30.33 35.06
CA LEU A 595 32.37 -29.22 34.59
C LEU A 595 31.86 -28.35 35.76
N LYS A 596 31.46 -28.96 36.88
CA LYS A 596 31.04 -28.22 38.08
C LYS A 596 32.19 -27.39 38.68
N GLN A 597 33.40 -27.94 38.71
CA GLN A 597 34.57 -27.24 39.25
C GLN A 597 35.10 -26.16 38.30
N ALA A 598 35.09 -26.44 36.98
CA ALA A 598 35.48 -25.49 35.96
C ALA A 598 34.50 -24.30 35.87
N LYS A 599 33.19 -24.53 35.97
CA LYS A 599 32.19 -23.45 36.08
C LYS A 599 32.42 -22.56 37.30
N LYS A 600 32.70 -23.16 38.47
CA LYS A 600 32.97 -22.40 39.70
C LYS A 600 34.28 -21.58 39.65
N GLU A 601 35.31 -22.08 38.97
CA GLU A 601 36.54 -21.31 38.73
C GLU A 601 36.36 -20.25 37.62
N LEU A 602 35.47 -20.46 36.65
CA LEU A 602 35.01 -19.43 35.71
C LEU A 602 34.28 -18.30 36.45
N GLU A 603 33.29 -18.62 37.29
CA GLU A 603 32.57 -17.64 38.13
C GLU A 603 33.54 -16.82 38.99
N ARG A 604 34.54 -17.46 39.62
CA ARG A 604 35.58 -16.77 40.40
C ARG A 604 36.53 -15.91 39.58
N LEU A 605 36.79 -16.26 38.32
CA LEU A 605 37.60 -15.44 37.41
C LEU A 605 36.77 -14.28 36.87
N ASP A 606 35.50 -14.49 36.58
CA ASP A 606 34.55 -13.47 36.14
C ASP A 606 34.27 -12.46 37.27
N GLU A 607 34.11 -12.92 38.51
CA GLU A 607 33.98 -12.07 39.71
C GLU A 607 35.24 -11.21 39.94
N LYS A 608 36.44 -11.77 39.71
CA LYS A 608 37.72 -11.03 39.79
C LYS A 608 37.94 -10.05 38.64
N LEU A 609 37.51 -10.41 37.43
CA LEU A 609 37.56 -9.52 36.27
C LEU A 609 36.56 -8.37 36.45
N ALA A 610 35.37 -8.65 36.98
CA ALA A 610 34.36 -7.65 37.31
C ALA A 610 34.77 -6.73 38.47
N THR A 611 35.51 -7.22 39.49
CA THR A 611 36.04 -6.35 40.55
C THR A 611 37.26 -5.53 40.16
N CYS A 612 37.99 -5.91 39.09
CA CYS A 612 39.16 -5.15 38.66
C CYS A 612 38.87 -4.07 37.62
N VAL A 613 37.72 -4.09 36.94
CA VAL A 613 37.48 -3.23 35.77
C VAL A 613 35.99 -2.90 35.56
N ASP A 614 35.67 -1.60 35.65
CA ASP A 614 34.42 -0.98 35.17
C ASP A 614 34.48 -0.58 33.67
N ILE A 615 35.41 -1.15 32.91
CA ILE A 615 35.64 -0.86 31.48
C ILE A 615 35.00 -1.98 30.65
N PRO A 616 34.24 -1.67 29.59
CA PRO A 616 33.73 -2.68 28.65
C PRO A 616 34.83 -3.65 28.16
N LEU A 617 34.60 -4.96 28.36
CA LEU A 617 35.55 -6.03 28.05
C LEU A 617 36.12 -5.97 26.61
N GLY A 618 35.32 -5.54 25.63
CA GLY A 618 35.74 -5.38 24.23
C GLY A 618 36.77 -4.27 23.97
N LEU A 619 36.97 -3.36 24.94
CA LEU A 619 38.02 -2.32 24.91
C LEU A 619 39.32 -2.80 25.55
N VAL A 620 39.24 -3.69 26.54
CA VAL A 620 40.40 -4.24 27.28
C VAL A 620 41.04 -5.42 26.55
N GLN A 621 40.25 -6.23 25.84
CA GLN A 621 40.79 -7.32 25.03
C GLN A 621 41.55 -6.79 23.80
N PRO A 622 42.68 -7.42 23.41
CA PRO A 622 43.40 -7.06 22.19
C PRO A 622 42.47 -7.19 20.98
N SER A 623 42.37 -6.13 20.18
CA SER A 623 41.41 -6.05 19.08
C SER A 623 41.66 -7.16 18.04
N ASN A 624 40.66 -8.04 17.86
CA ASN A 624 40.64 -8.98 16.74
C ASN A 624 40.39 -8.20 15.44
N GLY A 625 39.41 -7.31 15.45
CA GLY A 625 39.07 -6.38 14.39
C GLY A 625 38.08 -5.31 14.84
N PHE A 626 37.76 -4.42 13.92
CA PHE A 626 36.73 -3.39 14.01
C PHE A 626 36.05 -3.24 12.63
N HIS A 627 35.02 -2.41 12.54
CA HIS A 627 33.98 -2.57 11.51
C HIS A 627 33.45 -4.02 11.44
N THR A 628 32.99 -4.51 12.59
CA THR A 628 32.45 -5.86 12.74
C THR A 628 31.05 -5.94 12.13
N LEU A 629 30.82 -6.89 11.21
CA LEU A 629 29.53 -7.12 10.57
C LEU A 629 28.63 -8.08 11.36
N ALA A 630 29.23 -9.08 12.01
CA ALA A 630 28.53 -9.98 12.89
C ALA A 630 29.47 -10.50 13.97
N SER A 631 28.95 -10.74 15.17
CA SER A 631 29.74 -11.15 16.33
C SER A 631 28.98 -12.10 17.26
N SER A 632 29.74 -12.84 18.05
CA SER A 632 29.27 -13.67 19.16
C SER A 632 30.25 -13.57 20.33
N SER A 633 30.11 -14.41 21.35
CA SER A 633 31.07 -14.55 22.45
C SER A 633 32.37 -15.28 22.04
N THR A 634 32.41 -15.96 20.89
CA THR A 634 33.52 -16.84 20.46
C THR A 634 34.02 -16.56 19.04
N SER A 635 33.24 -15.88 18.19
CA SER A 635 33.59 -15.61 16.80
C SER A 635 33.16 -14.22 16.32
N GLY A 636 33.72 -13.77 15.20
CA GLY A 636 33.40 -12.46 14.62
C GLY A 636 33.87 -12.28 13.18
N LEU A 637 33.02 -11.65 12.37
CA LEU A 637 33.26 -11.27 10.98
C LEU A 637 33.58 -9.76 10.92
N HIS A 638 34.77 -9.40 10.45
CA HIS A 638 35.26 -8.02 10.44
C HIS A 638 35.60 -7.55 9.02
N LEU A 639 35.21 -6.31 8.71
CA LEU A 639 35.65 -5.61 7.51
C LEU A 639 37.08 -5.07 7.65
N ILE A 640 37.55 -4.83 8.88
CA ILE A 640 38.91 -4.37 9.16
C ILE A 640 39.50 -5.13 10.36
N MET A 641 40.50 -5.97 10.12
CA MET A 641 41.32 -6.59 11.17
C MET A 641 42.32 -5.57 11.70
N ALA A 642 42.40 -5.42 13.03
CA ALA A 642 43.25 -4.41 13.66
C ALA A 642 44.76 -4.63 13.42
N SER A 643 45.16 -5.85 13.08
CA SER A 643 46.55 -6.20 12.78
C SER A 643 46.98 -5.94 11.33
N THR A 644 46.04 -5.67 10.41
CA THR A 644 46.37 -5.53 8.97
C THR A 644 45.59 -4.47 8.20
N GLY A 645 44.54 -3.87 8.75
CA GLY A 645 43.68 -2.92 8.01
C GLY A 645 42.80 -3.56 6.93
N MET A 646 42.70 -4.90 6.91
CA MET A 646 42.08 -5.69 5.85
C MET A 646 41.00 -6.63 6.40
N PRO A 647 40.02 -7.10 5.61
CA PRO A 647 38.93 -7.96 6.10
C PRO A 647 39.42 -9.26 6.72
N GLY A 648 38.65 -9.81 7.64
CA GLY A 648 38.99 -11.05 8.31
C GLY A 648 37.89 -11.63 9.18
N VAL A 649 38.21 -12.79 9.74
CA VAL A 649 37.35 -13.55 10.64
C VAL A 649 38.19 -14.08 11.79
N HIS A 650 37.60 -14.14 12.98
CA HIS A 650 38.15 -14.93 14.06
C HIS A 650 37.12 -15.94 14.56
N SER A 651 37.63 -17.08 15.00
CA SER A 651 36.99 -17.98 15.94
C SER A 651 37.85 -18.05 17.21
N TYR A 652 37.38 -18.81 18.20
CA TYR A 652 38.07 -18.97 19.48
C TYR A 652 39.53 -19.49 19.32
N GLU A 653 39.76 -20.37 18.35
CA GLU A 653 41.07 -21.00 18.13
C GLU A 653 41.93 -20.33 17.06
N LYS A 654 41.32 -19.67 16.06
CA LYS A 654 42.00 -19.27 14.82
C LYS A 654 41.56 -17.89 14.34
N ARG A 655 42.46 -17.22 13.63
CA ARG A 655 42.20 -15.96 12.94
C ARG A 655 42.58 -16.11 11.48
N ALA A 656 41.73 -15.65 10.58
CA ALA A 656 42.02 -15.54 9.15
C ALA A 656 41.92 -14.08 8.70
N LYS A 657 42.87 -13.67 7.86
CA LYS A 657 42.91 -12.38 7.20
C LYS A 657 42.81 -12.59 5.70
N PHE A 658 42.14 -11.67 5.01
CA PHE A 658 41.91 -11.73 3.58
C PHE A 658 42.61 -10.54 2.92
N ASN A 659 43.45 -10.79 1.92
CA ASN A 659 44.15 -9.72 1.22
C ASN A 659 43.23 -9.08 0.15
N ALA A 660 42.29 -8.23 0.60
CA ALA A 660 41.35 -7.52 -0.25
C ALA A 660 41.09 -6.11 0.31
N ASP A 661 41.34 -5.05 -0.47
CA ASP A 661 40.86 -3.70 -0.13
C ASP A 661 39.38 -3.61 -0.51
N LEU A 662 38.56 -2.99 0.36
CA LEU A 662 37.12 -2.90 0.16
C LEU A 662 36.75 -1.52 -0.42
N PRO A 663 36.03 -1.46 -1.55
CA PRO A 663 35.54 -0.20 -2.09
C PRO A 663 34.69 0.57 -1.06
N ARG A 664 34.91 1.88 -0.98
CA ARG A 664 34.18 2.80 -0.10
C ARG A 664 33.21 3.68 -0.90
N CYS A 665 32.29 4.34 -0.20
CA CYS A 665 31.31 5.27 -0.75
C CYS A 665 30.38 4.70 -1.85
N GLN A 666 30.22 3.37 -1.88
CA GLN A 666 29.30 2.67 -2.78
C GLN A 666 28.79 1.38 -2.12
N TRP A 667 27.68 0.84 -2.62
CA TRP A 667 27.20 -0.48 -2.20
C TRP A 667 28.20 -1.57 -2.61
N ILE A 668 28.62 -2.36 -1.63
CA ILE A 668 29.42 -3.57 -1.82
C ILE A 668 28.65 -4.77 -1.28
N HIS A 669 28.71 -5.88 -2.03
CA HIS A 669 28.31 -7.19 -1.54
C HIS A 669 29.53 -7.88 -0.94
N VAL A 670 29.41 -8.33 0.31
CA VAL A 670 30.47 -9.05 1.02
C VAL A 670 29.91 -10.40 1.43
N ALA A 671 30.51 -11.49 0.97
CA ALA A 671 30.12 -12.83 1.35
C ALA A 671 31.29 -13.64 1.91
N PHE A 672 31.05 -14.21 3.10
CA PHE A 672 31.91 -15.20 3.74
C PHE A 672 31.31 -16.58 3.54
N ILE A 673 32.10 -17.51 2.99
CA ILE A 673 31.65 -18.86 2.67
C ILE A 673 32.61 -19.86 3.30
N ALA A 674 32.13 -20.60 4.30
CA ALA A 674 32.90 -21.61 5.03
C ALA A 674 32.58 -23.04 4.56
N THR A 675 33.63 -23.82 4.37
CA THR A 675 33.62 -25.29 4.34
C THR A 675 34.21 -25.82 5.66
N ALA A 676 34.20 -27.14 5.88
CA ALA A 676 34.76 -27.73 7.10
C ALA A 676 36.24 -27.38 7.36
N ASP A 677 36.99 -27.09 6.28
CA ASP A 677 38.44 -26.97 6.23
C ASP A 677 38.96 -25.58 5.81
N ALA A 678 38.10 -24.70 5.28
CA ALA A 678 38.49 -23.42 4.70
C ALA A 678 37.36 -22.39 4.70
N ILE A 679 37.74 -21.11 4.65
CA ILE A 679 36.81 -19.99 4.47
C ILE A 679 37.26 -19.12 3.29
N ARG A 680 36.29 -18.65 2.50
CA ARG A 680 36.52 -17.86 1.29
C ARG A 680 35.77 -16.53 1.42
N LEU A 681 36.43 -15.44 1.07
CA LEU A 681 35.85 -14.10 0.98
C LEU A 681 35.52 -13.79 -0.48
N PHE A 682 34.29 -13.36 -0.72
CA PHE A 682 33.83 -12.83 -2.00
C PHE A 682 33.42 -11.36 -1.82
N VAL A 683 33.76 -10.53 -2.80
CA VAL A 683 33.42 -9.10 -2.86
C VAL A 683 32.78 -8.85 -4.23
N ASN A 684 31.56 -8.30 -4.24
CA ASN A 684 30.76 -8.08 -5.45
C ASN A 684 30.63 -9.33 -6.34
N GLY A 685 30.41 -10.49 -5.70
CA GLY A 685 30.32 -11.80 -6.37
C GLY A 685 31.67 -12.39 -6.84
N ALA A 686 32.77 -11.64 -6.83
CA ALA A 686 34.09 -12.14 -7.21
C ALA A 686 34.85 -12.70 -6.00
N LYS A 687 35.49 -13.86 -6.15
CA LYS A 687 36.34 -14.45 -5.09
C LYS A 687 37.58 -13.58 -4.88
N ALA A 688 37.66 -12.93 -3.73
CA ALA A 688 38.77 -12.04 -3.38
C ALA A 688 39.93 -12.79 -2.71
N SER A 689 39.63 -13.66 -1.73
CA SER A 689 40.68 -14.37 -0.97
C SER A 689 40.15 -15.64 -0.31
N ALA A 690 41.05 -16.44 0.28
CA ALA A 690 40.70 -17.66 1.01
C ALA A 690 41.74 -17.96 2.12
N ALA A 691 41.29 -18.58 3.19
CA ALA A 691 42.12 -19.04 4.30
C ALA A 691 41.76 -20.47 4.70
N LYS A 692 42.72 -21.22 5.24
CA LYS A 692 42.51 -22.57 5.78
C LYS A 692 42.12 -22.50 7.25
N GLY A 693 41.21 -23.38 7.66
CA GLY A 693 40.70 -23.48 9.03
C GLY A 693 39.18 -23.59 9.07
N THR A 694 38.69 -24.14 10.17
CA THR A 694 37.28 -24.23 10.51
C THR A 694 36.87 -22.96 11.25
N PHE A 695 35.81 -22.30 10.78
CA PHE A 695 35.29 -21.06 11.36
C PHE A 695 33.77 -21.18 11.48
N GLN A 696 33.24 -20.78 12.63
CA GLN A 696 31.81 -20.70 12.90
C GLN A 696 31.23 -19.38 12.38
N LEU A 697 29.93 -19.36 12.09
CA LEU A 697 29.18 -18.15 11.77
C LEU A 697 28.62 -17.56 13.06
N PRO A 698 29.05 -16.34 13.47
CA PRO A 698 28.49 -15.66 14.63
C PRO A 698 27.01 -15.33 14.45
N VAL A 699 26.16 -15.77 15.40
CA VAL A 699 24.71 -15.50 15.41
C VAL A 699 24.22 -14.78 16.67
N GLY A 700 25.13 -14.19 17.45
CA GLY A 700 24.76 -13.32 18.57
C GLY A 700 24.20 -11.98 18.10
N TRP A 701 24.95 -11.31 17.22
CA TRP A 701 24.73 -9.92 16.82
C TRP A 701 25.04 -9.70 15.34
N ILE A 702 24.25 -8.86 14.65
CA ILE A 702 24.72 -8.12 13.47
C ILE A 702 25.30 -6.81 14.00
N GLY A 703 26.52 -6.47 13.59
CA GLY A 703 27.34 -5.47 14.26
C GLY A 703 28.07 -6.01 15.49
N ALA A 704 28.41 -5.11 16.41
CA ALA A 704 28.96 -5.43 17.73
C ALA A 704 28.68 -4.29 18.72
N GLU A 705 28.83 -4.54 20.03
CA GLU A 705 28.49 -3.55 21.08
C GLU A 705 29.44 -2.34 21.14
N GLU A 706 30.72 -2.49 20.79
CA GLU A 706 31.75 -1.42 20.86
C GLU A 706 32.60 -1.28 19.58
N LYS A 707 32.57 -2.26 18.68
CA LYS A 707 33.44 -2.33 17.48
C LYS A 707 32.67 -2.68 16.20
N SER A 708 31.40 -2.27 16.14
CA SER A 708 30.56 -2.36 14.96
C SER A 708 31.13 -1.57 13.77
N PHE A 709 30.58 -1.79 12.59
CA PHE A 709 30.86 -0.98 11.41
C PHE A 709 30.03 0.30 11.40
N ARG A 710 30.61 1.35 10.81
CA ARG A 710 29.95 2.62 10.55
C ARG A 710 29.62 2.71 9.06
N GLY A 711 28.34 2.84 8.72
CA GLY A 711 27.88 2.67 7.34
C GLY A 711 26.37 2.46 7.23
N TYR A 712 25.94 1.90 6.10
CA TYR A 712 24.56 1.50 5.86
C TYR A 712 24.51 0.01 5.51
N LEU A 713 23.43 -0.64 5.92
CA LEU A 713 23.16 -2.05 5.68
C LEU A 713 21.83 -2.16 4.94
N GLN A 714 21.85 -2.78 3.77
CA GLN A 714 20.62 -3.00 3.00
C GLN A 714 20.00 -4.36 3.29
N GLU A 715 20.82 -5.41 3.43
CA GLU A 715 20.32 -6.78 3.45
C GLU A 715 21.37 -7.74 4.05
N VAL A 716 20.93 -8.75 4.79
CA VAL A 716 21.77 -9.80 5.37
C VAL A 716 21.13 -11.17 5.14
N ARG A 717 21.91 -12.15 4.68
CA ARG A 717 21.46 -13.53 4.38
C ARG A 717 22.40 -14.54 5.01
N PHE A 718 21.89 -15.42 5.86
CA PHE A 718 22.64 -16.54 6.45
C PHE A 718 22.10 -17.87 5.92
N TRP A 719 22.99 -18.75 5.47
CA TRP A 719 22.69 -20.06 4.90
C TRP A 719 23.43 -21.17 5.65
N ALA A 720 22.77 -22.32 5.86
CA ALA A 720 23.37 -23.54 6.39
C ALA A 720 24.07 -24.40 5.32
N GLN A 721 24.46 -23.80 4.19
CA GLN A 721 25.13 -24.49 3.09
C GLN A 721 26.24 -23.66 2.45
N HIS A 722 27.16 -24.35 1.78
CA HIS A 722 28.22 -23.74 0.98
C HIS A 722 27.65 -23.25 -0.35
N ARG A 723 27.66 -21.93 -0.59
CA ARG A 723 27.18 -21.32 -1.84
C ARG A 723 28.31 -20.66 -2.64
N PRO A 724 28.84 -21.29 -3.70
CA PRO A 724 29.83 -20.67 -4.59
C PRO A 724 29.18 -19.85 -5.72
N ASP A 725 27.86 -19.97 -5.90
CA ASP A 725 27.03 -19.40 -6.98
C ASP A 725 26.50 -17.98 -6.66
N VAL A 726 26.96 -17.40 -5.56
CA VAL A 726 26.55 -16.11 -5.00
C VAL A 726 26.60 -14.97 -6.02
N ALA A 727 27.58 -14.96 -6.93
CA ALA A 727 27.72 -13.96 -7.98
C ALA A 727 26.47 -13.78 -8.85
N THR A 728 25.71 -14.86 -9.09
CA THR A 728 24.49 -14.82 -9.90
C THR A 728 23.23 -14.53 -9.12
N THR A 729 23.21 -14.77 -7.80
CA THR A 729 21.99 -14.65 -6.97
C THR A 729 22.01 -13.53 -5.92
N MET A 730 23.11 -12.78 -5.80
CA MET A 730 23.26 -11.72 -4.78
C MET A 730 22.23 -10.57 -4.92
N HIS A 731 21.63 -10.40 -6.11
CA HIS A 731 20.58 -9.41 -6.38
C HIS A 731 19.14 -9.96 -6.34
N ASP A 732 18.98 -11.29 -6.27
CA ASP A 732 17.66 -11.93 -6.32
C ASP A 732 16.89 -11.75 -5.01
N VAL A 733 15.58 -11.54 -5.11
CA VAL A 733 14.68 -11.60 -3.95
C VAL A 733 14.41 -13.07 -3.65
N LEU A 734 14.63 -13.48 -2.40
CA LEU A 734 14.53 -14.88 -1.98
C LEU A 734 13.13 -15.20 -1.44
N ASP A 735 12.65 -16.41 -1.71
CA ASP A 735 11.56 -17.02 -0.94
C ASP A 735 12.13 -17.83 0.23
N PRO A 736 11.38 -18.01 1.35
CA PRO A 736 11.83 -18.81 2.48
C PRO A 736 12.16 -20.26 2.07
N ALA A 737 13.36 -20.71 2.41
CA ALA A 737 13.90 -22.04 2.07
C ALA A 737 14.49 -22.70 3.32
N PRO A 738 14.51 -24.04 3.44
CA PRO A 738 15.01 -24.74 4.64
C PRO A 738 16.50 -24.49 4.90
N ASP A 739 17.29 -24.23 3.85
CA ASP A 739 18.73 -23.96 3.96
C ASP A 739 19.03 -22.48 4.29
N LEU A 740 18.03 -21.59 4.18
CA LEU A 740 18.13 -20.17 4.52
C LEU A 740 17.84 -20.03 6.03
N ARG A 741 18.91 -19.83 6.81
CA ARG A 741 18.84 -19.74 8.27
C ARG A 741 18.45 -18.38 8.79
N GLY A 742 18.67 -17.31 8.03
CA GLY A 742 18.26 -15.96 8.41
C GLY A 742 18.24 -15.04 7.20
N TYR A 743 17.25 -14.18 7.10
CA TYR A 743 17.08 -13.26 5.99
C TYR A 743 16.49 -11.93 6.48
N TRP A 744 17.35 -10.95 6.72
CA TRP A 744 16.95 -9.60 7.13
C TRP A 744 16.99 -8.67 5.91
N THR A 745 15.83 -8.18 5.52
CA THR A 745 15.64 -7.33 4.33
C THR A 745 15.69 -5.84 4.64
N LEU A 746 15.58 -5.49 5.93
CA LEU A 746 15.70 -4.12 6.45
C LEU A 746 14.75 -3.14 5.73
N GLU A 747 13.52 -3.59 5.51
CA GLU A 747 12.45 -2.85 4.84
C GLU A 747 11.36 -2.36 5.79
N GLU A 748 11.51 -2.54 7.10
CA GLU A 748 10.60 -2.08 8.15
C GLU A 748 10.55 -0.55 8.18
N GLY A 749 11.72 0.10 8.11
CA GLY A 749 11.89 1.53 7.84
C GLY A 749 11.47 2.47 8.96
N LEU A 750 11.10 1.94 10.14
CA LEU A 750 10.79 2.60 11.42
C LEU A 750 10.86 1.57 12.57
N GLY A 751 11.13 2.03 13.79
CA GLY A 751 11.00 1.25 15.03
C GLY A 751 12.27 0.53 15.50
N ASP A 752 12.23 -0.09 16.68
CA ASP A 752 13.44 -0.59 17.38
C ASP A 752 13.72 -2.08 17.14
N TYR A 753 13.11 -2.66 16.11
CA TYR A 753 13.17 -4.10 15.83
C TYR A 753 13.31 -4.39 14.34
N VAL A 754 13.96 -5.51 14.01
CA VAL A 754 14.00 -6.12 12.67
C VAL A 754 13.47 -7.55 12.72
N ASP A 755 12.81 -7.97 11.65
CA ASP A 755 12.21 -9.29 11.52
C ASP A 755 13.04 -10.18 10.56
N ASP A 756 13.18 -11.45 10.92
CA ASP A 756 13.77 -12.47 10.04
C ASP A 756 12.71 -13.01 9.07
N MET A 757 12.91 -12.77 7.77
CA MET A 757 12.01 -13.23 6.71
C MET A 757 12.10 -14.74 6.43
N ALA A 758 13.13 -15.43 6.94
CA ALA A 758 13.22 -16.89 6.94
C ALA A 758 12.44 -17.56 8.11
N GLY A 759 12.04 -16.77 9.11
CA GLY A 759 11.24 -17.21 10.26
C GLY A 759 11.94 -18.21 11.19
N GLN A 760 13.27 -18.23 11.21
CA GLN A 760 14.09 -19.10 12.06
C GLN A 760 14.58 -18.39 13.33
N PHE A 761 14.89 -17.09 13.22
CA PHE A 761 15.32 -16.26 14.34
C PHE A 761 14.17 -15.45 14.94
N PRO A 762 14.21 -15.15 16.25
CA PRO A 762 13.23 -14.28 16.88
C PRO A 762 13.36 -12.84 16.36
N ARG A 763 12.28 -12.06 16.49
CA ARG A 763 12.29 -10.60 16.26
C ARG A 763 13.43 -9.98 17.06
N SER A 764 14.34 -9.34 16.33
CA SER A 764 15.65 -8.93 16.83
C SER A 764 15.66 -7.44 17.17
N ALA A 765 16.14 -7.06 18.36
CA ALA A 765 16.15 -5.66 18.78
C ALA A 765 17.33 -4.90 18.16
N ALA A 766 17.06 -3.73 17.60
CA ALA A 766 18.01 -2.84 16.93
C ALA A 766 18.40 -1.69 17.88
N VAL A 767 19.69 -1.53 18.18
CA VAL A 767 20.21 -0.60 19.21
C VAL A 767 21.29 0.29 18.60
N ASN A 768 21.26 1.59 18.88
CA ASN A 768 22.18 2.61 18.35
C ASN A 768 22.31 2.60 16.81
N VAL A 769 21.19 2.33 16.13
CA VAL A 769 21.06 2.33 14.67
C VAL A 769 19.86 3.18 14.26
N GLU A 770 19.88 3.69 13.03
CA GLU A 770 18.88 4.63 12.51
C GLU A 770 18.25 4.09 11.22
N TRP A 771 16.94 4.23 11.06
CA TRP A 771 16.27 3.92 9.80
C TRP A 771 16.43 5.06 8.82
N VAL A 772 16.99 4.75 7.64
CA VAL A 772 17.16 5.72 6.56
C VAL A 772 16.33 5.28 5.37
N ARG A 773 15.42 6.13 4.92
CA ARG A 773 14.61 5.91 3.72
C ARG A 773 15.30 6.52 2.50
N TYR A 774 15.13 5.90 1.33
CA TYR A 774 15.69 6.42 0.07
C TYR A 774 14.86 7.59 -0.45
N SER A 775 14.95 8.75 0.20
CA SER A 775 14.56 10.03 -0.40
C SER A 775 15.41 10.32 -1.66
N SER A 776 15.01 11.30 -2.47
CA SER A 776 15.82 11.80 -3.60
C SER A 776 17.29 12.05 -3.22
N ASP A 777 17.53 12.70 -2.09
CA ASP A 777 18.88 13.06 -1.64
C ASP A 777 19.65 11.82 -1.17
N MET A 778 18.98 10.86 -0.54
CA MET A 778 19.60 9.61 -0.07
C MET A 778 19.90 8.65 -1.23
N ALA A 779 19.07 8.64 -2.27
CA ALA A 779 19.36 7.95 -3.53
C ALA A 779 20.52 8.59 -4.31
N GLN A 780 20.75 9.90 -4.17
CA GLN A 780 21.94 10.56 -4.72
C GLN A 780 23.22 10.18 -3.96
N LEU A 781 23.16 10.02 -2.63
CA LEU A 781 24.32 9.61 -1.82
C LEU A 781 24.65 8.12 -1.93
N LEU A 782 23.64 7.25 -1.81
CA LEU A 782 23.83 5.80 -1.74
C LEU A 782 23.75 5.10 -3.11
N GLY A 783 23.16 5.76 -4.11
CA GLY A 783 22.82 5.16 -5.40
C GLY A 783 21.48 4.40 -5.37
N ASP A 784 21.21 3.66 -6.45
CA ASP A 784 20.08 2.72 -6.50
C ASP A 784 20.26 1.61 -5.44
N PRO A 785 19.20 1.17 -4.74
CA PRO A 785 19.28 0.04 -3.81
C PRO A 785 19.82 -1.22 -4.50
N PRO A 786 20.79 -1.95 -3.90
CA PRO A 786 21.50 -3.04 -4.58
C PRO A 786 20.64 -4.29 -4.81
N THR A 787 19.61 -4.52 -4.01
CA THR A 787 18.66 -5.63 -4.18
C THR A 787 17.28 -5.11 -4.56
N ALA A 788 16.47 -5.90 -5.28
CA ALA A 788 15.05 -5.59 -5.44
C ALA A 788 14.29 -5.77 -4.11
N SER A 789 13.10 -5.18 -3.98
CA SER A 789 12.40 -5.16 -2.68
C SER A 789 11.83 -6.53 -2.32
N TYR A 790 11.86 -6.91 -1.03
CA TYR A 790 11.19 -8.13 -0.57
C TYR A 790 9.66 -8.06 -0.73
N ARG A 791 9.11 -6.84 -0.65
CA ARG A 791 7.71 -6.53 -1.01
C ARG A 791 7.41 -6.83 -2.50
N GLN A 792 8.42 -6.76 -3.38
CA GLN A 792 8.28 -7.02 -4.82
C GLN A 792 8.29 -8.50 -5.22
N ARG A 793 8.53 -9.46 -4.31
CA ARG A 793 8.62 -10.89 -4.66
C ARG A 793 7.36 -11.43 -5.36
N ASN A 794 6.19 -10.98 -4.92
CA ASN A 794 4.89 -11.36 -5.46
C ASN A 794 4.39 -10.42 -6.58
N MET A 795 5.19 -9.45 -7.00
CA MET A 795 4.80 -8.41 -7.95
C MET A 795 5.20 -8.73 -9.39
N CYS A 796 4.58 -8.04 -10.36
CA CYS A 796 4.88 -8.24 -11.76
C CYS A 796 6.27 -7.70 -12.10
N LYS A 797 7.25 -8.59 -12.29
CA LYS A 797 8.63 -8.22 -12.69
C LYS A 797 8.70 -7.25 -13.89
N ILE A 798 7.72 -7.28 -14.79
CA ILE A 798 7.61 -6.37 -15.95
C ILE A 798 7.13 -4.98 -15.54
N VAL A 799 6.10 -4.88 -14.70
CA VAL A 799 5.64 -3.59 -14.13
C VAL A 799 6.75 -2.99 -13.28
N ALA A 800 7.32 -3.79 -12.35
CA ALA A 800 8.42 -3.40 -11.50
C ALA A 800 9.59 -2.80 -12.29
N ARG A 801 10.02 -3.48 -13.36
CA ARG A 801 11.09 -3.00 -14.25
C ARG A 801 10.69 -1.75 -15.04
N ARG A 802 9.46 -1.67 -15.55
CA ARG A 802 8.97 -0.51 -16.32
C ARG A 802 8.94 0.73 -15.45
N ASP A 803 8.41 0.61 -14.23
CA ASP A 803 8.20 1.75 -13.34
C ASP A 803 9.53 2.18 -12.69
N PHE A 804 10.47 1.25 -12.44
CA PHE A 804 11.87 1.58 -12.14
C PHE A 804 12.55 2.37 -13.29
N LEU A 805 12.37 1.93 -14.54
CA LEU A 805 12.90 2.66 -15.70
C LEU A 805 12.25 4.05 -15.87
N ALA A 806 10.95 4.18 -15.58
CA ALA A 806 10.26 5.46 -15.56
C ALA A 806 10.81 6.38 -14.45
N HIS A 807 10.98 5.88 -13.23
CA HIS A 807 11.58 6.62 -12.13
C HIS A 807 13.01 7.09 -12.48
N LYS A 808 13.85 6.21 -13.05
CA LYS A 808 15.19 6.56 -13.51
C LYS A 808 15.19 7.58 -14.67
N HIS A 809 14.17 7.56 -15.52
CA HIS A 809 13.95 8.60 -16.53
C HIS A 809 13.54 9.94 -15.90
N HIS A 810 12.70 9.93 -14.85
CA HIS A 810 12.35 11.13 -14.10
C HIS A 810 13.56 11.72 -13.36
N GLN A 811 14.35 10.90 -12.63
CA GLN A 811 15.60 11.35 -11.99
C GLN A 811 16.55 12.04 -12.99
N ARG A 812 16.80 11.42 -14.15
CA ARG A 812 17.67 11.99 -15.20
C ARG A 812 17.16 13.30 -15.81
N ASN A 813 15.85 13.53 -15.76
CA ASN A 813 15.21 14.78 -16.19
C ASN A 813 14.94 15.74 -15.03
N GLY A 814 15.28 15.37 -13.79
CA GLY A 814 15.12 16.22 -12.61
C GLY A 814 16.00 17.45 -12.67
N THR A 815 15.63 18.46 -11.88
CA THR A 815 16.38 19.71 -11.71
C THR A 815 17.19 19.67 -10.42
N ALA A 816 18.46 20.06 -10.48
CA ALA A 816 19.34 20.23 -9.34
C ALA A 816 19.88 21.65 -9.30
N LYS A 817 20.22 22.13 -8.10
CA LYS A 817 20.89 23.43 -7.93
C LYS A 817 22.31 23.34 -8.47
N CYS A 818 22.72 24.39 -9.20
CA CYS A 818 24.09 24.49 -9.71
C CYS A 818 25.15 24.33 -8.60
N SER A 819 26.08 23.39 -8.76
CA SER A 819 27.13 23.13 -7.76
C SER A 819 28.20 24.22 -7.68
N LEU A 820 28.29 25.09 -8.69
CA LEU A 820 29.08 26.34 -8.64
C LEU A 820 28.39 27.46 -7.85
N GLY A 821 27.23 27.19 -7.22
CA GLY A 821 26.58 28.09 -6.26
C GLY A 821 25.78 29.24 -6.86
N CYS A 822 25.48 29.25 -8.17
CA CYS A 822 24.78 30.38 -8.80
C CYS A 822 23.27 30.49 -8.46
N GLY A 823 22.73 29.56 -7.67
CA GLY A 823 21.34 29.57 -7.21
C GLY A 823 20.28 29.13 -8.24
N GLN A 824 20.65 28.85 -9.49
CA GLN A 824 19.71 28.36 -10.51
C GLN A 824 19.45 26.85 -10.37
N ASP A 825 18.18 26.46 -10.46
CA ASP A 825 17.74 25.07 -10.64
C ASP A 825 17.85 24.69 -12.13
N VAL A 826 18.72 23.73 -12.44
CA VAL A 826 19.05 23.32 -13.81
C VAL A 826 18.76 21.83 -13.97
N ALA A 827 18.16 21.42 -15.10
CA ALA A 827 17.97 20.01 -15.38
C ALA A 827 19.32 19.28 -15.40
N ILE A 828 19.46 18.15 -14.69
CA ILE A 828 20.75 17.46 -14.47
C ILE A 828 21.47 17.14 -15.79
N LYS A 829 20.72 16.75 -16.83
CA LYS A 829 21.23 16.51 -18.19
C LYS A 829 21.89 17.73 -18.88
N PHE A 830 21.60 18.94 -18.43
CA PHE A 830 22.19 20.20 -18.93
C PHE A 830 23.16 20.83 -17.93
N MET A 831 23.45 20.17 -16.79
CA MET A 831 24.29 20.74 -15.74
C MET A 831 25.73 21.00 -16.21
N GLU A 832 26.28 20.12 -17.07
CA GLU A 832 27.60 20.30 -17.68
C GLU A 832 27.63 21.50 -18.66
N GLN A 833 26.60 21.63 -19.51
CA GLN A 833 26.46 22.76 -20.42
C GLN A 833 26.34 24.09 -19.64
N HIS A 834 25.52 24.09 -18.58
CA HIS A 834 25.40 25.23 -17.69
C HIS A 834 26.76 25.59 -17.07
N HIS A 835 27.50 24.64 -16.49
CA HIS A 835 28.82 24.91 -15.94
C HIS A 835 29.84 25.41 -16.98
N LYS A 836 29.74 25.01 -18.24
CA LYS A 836 30.67 25.43 -19.32
C LYS A 836 30.31 26.76 -19.99
N VAL A 837 29.02 27.10 -20.09
CA VAL A 837 28.54 28.20 -20.93
C VAL A 837 27.70 29.22 -20.16
N ASP A 838 26.67 28.75 -19.45
CA ASP A 838 25.60 29.64 -18.95
C ASP A 838 25.86 30.16 -17.53
N CYS A 839 26.58 29.41 -16.71
CA CYS A 839 26.78 29.71 -15.28
C CYS A 839 27.57 31.02 -15.09
N PRO A 840 27.08 31.97 -14.29
CA PRO A 840 27.82 33.19 -13.93
C PRO A 840 29.12 32.91 -13.18
N HIS A 841 29.17 31.83 -12.40
CA HIS A 841 30.34 31.45 -11.59
C HIS A 841 31.27 30.45 -12.27
N ARG A 842 31.06 30.14 -13.56
CA ARG A 842 32.02 29.34 -14.33
C ARG A 842 33.38 30.05 -14.39
N THR A 843 34.44 29.26 -14.41
CA THR A 843 35.79 29.75 -14.64
C THR A 843 36.03 29.96 -16.14
N THR A 844 36.54 31.13 -16.51
CA THR A 844 36.95 31.48 -17.86
C THR A 844 38.36 32.06 -17.83
N THR A 845 39.14 31.80 -18.87
CA THR A 845 40.38 32.56 -19.10
C THR A 845 40.05 33.99 -19.53
N CYS A 846 40.91 34.93 -19.13
CA CYS A 846 40.80 36.31 -19.59
C CYS A 846 40.79 36.40 -21.13
N ARG A 847 39.98 37.32 -21.66
CA ARG A 847 39.78 37.52 -23.11
C ARG A 847 40.99 38.09 -23.83
N GLU A 848 41.89 38.79 -23.13
CA GLU A 848 43.11 39.29 -23.75
C GLU A 848 44.10 38.13 -23.99
N PRO A 849 44.61 37.97 -25.22
CA PRO A 849 45.57 36.92 -25.52
C PRO A 849 46.83 37.10 -24.65
N PHE A 850 47.40 35.98 -24.22
CA PHE A 850 48.57 35.89 -23.33
C PHE A 850 48.37 36.37 -21.88
N CYS A 851 47.17 36.82 -21.47
CA CYS A 851 46.92 37.19 -20.06
C CYS A 851 46.93 35.98 -19.11
N GLY A 852 46.46 34.82 -19.56
CA GLY A 852 46.53 33.54 -18.85
C GLY A 852 45.69 33.41 -17.56
N HIS A 853 45.22 34.52 -16.99
CA HIS A 853 44.46 34.54 -15.74
C HIS A 853 43.14 33.78 -15.89
N VAL A 854 42.87 32.88 -14.94
CA VAL A 854 41.60 32.16 -14.79
C VAL A 854 40.77 32.87 -13.73
N ILE A 855 39.58 33.35 -14.12
CA ILE A 855 38.69 34.18 -13.30
C ILE A 855 37.25 33.68 -13.44
N ARG A 856 36.34 34.06 -12.54
CA ARG A 856 34.92 33.77 -12.75
C ARG A 856 34.34 34.67 -13.84
N ALA A 857 33.41 34.15 -14.65
CA ALA A 857 32.78 34.91 -15.71
C ALA A 857 32.05 36.17 -15.20
N SER A 858 31.47 36.13 -13.99
CA SER A 858 30.90 37.29 -13.28
C SER A 858 31.92 38.37 -12.93
N GLU A 859 33.19 38.00 -12.75
CA GLU A 859 34.29 38.90 -12.34
C GLU A 859 35.06 39.46 -13.56
N GLN A 860 34.71 39.04 -14.78
CA GLN A 860 35.39 39.44 -16.02
C GLN A 860 35.48 40.97 -16.18
N GLN A 861 34.44 41.73 -15.84
CA GLN A 861 34.47 43.21 -15.96
C GLN A 861 35.43 43.86 -14.95
N ALA A 862 35.57 43.29 -13.76
CA ALA A 862 36.49 43.79 -12.73
C ALA A 862 37.95 43.48 -13.11
N HIS A 863 38.21 42.28 -13.64
CA HIS A 863 39.51 41.94 -14.20
C HIS A 863 39.84 42.76 -15.46
N ASP A 864 38.89 42.97 -16.37
CA ASP A 864 39.07 43.78 -17.58
C ASP A 864 39.59 45.20 -17.25
N ALA A 865 39.09 45.82 -16.18
CA ALA A 865 39.53 47.14 -15.71
C ALA A 865 40.94 47.16 -15.08
N THR A 866 41.45 45.99 -14.68
CA THR A 866 42.74 45.81 -13.98
C THR A 866 43.78 45.02 -14.78
N CYS A 867 43.40 44.50 -15.95
CA CYS A 867 44.25 43.67 -16.81
C CYS A 867 45.41 44.47 -17.41
N GLU A 868 46.63 44.18 -16.96
CA GLU A 868 47.85 44.89 -17.40
C GLU A 868 48.08 44.81 -18.91
N LEU A 869 47.86 43.63 -19.52
CA LEU A 869 48.01 43.45 -20.97
C LEU A 869 46.97 44.24 -21.76
N ARG A 870 45.73 44.36 -21.27
CA ARG A 870 44.71 45.19 -21.88
C ARG A 870 45.12 46.66 -21.86
N ARG A 871 45.54 47.14 -20.70
CA ARG A 871 46.04 48.52 -20.50
C ARG A 871 47.27 48.81 -21.37
N LEU A 872 48.18 47.84 -21.51
CA LEU A 872 49.33 47.94 -22.41
C LEU A 872 48.89 48.02 -23.87
N ARG A 873 47.96 47.16 -24.32
CA ARG A 873 47.38 47.19 -25.67
C ARG A 873 46.67 48.52 -25.97
N GLU A 874 45.86 49.02 -25.05
CA GLU A 874 45.14 50.29 -25.18
C GLU A 874 46.13 51.49 -25.24
N SER A 875 47.18 51.49 -24.42
CA SER A 875 48.22 52.53 -24.45
C SER A 875 49.08 52.50 -25.73
N LEU A 876 49.46 51.31 -26.22
CA LEU A 876 50.14 51.13 -27.51
C LEU A 876 49.25 51.57 -28.68
N ALA A 877 47.94 51.28 -28.64
CA ALA A 877 46.99 51.76 -29.63
C ALA A 877 46.89 53.30 -29.59
N ALA A 878 46.77 53.90 -28.40
CA ALA A 878 46.75 55.36 -28.24
C ALA A 878 48.07 56.03 -28.67
N GLU A 879 49.22 55.36 -28.52
CA GLU A 879 50.49 55.85 -29.06
C GLU A 879 50.57 55.70 -30.59
N TYR A 880 50.08 54.58 -31.14
CA TYR A 880 49.97 54.37 -32.58
C TYR A 880 49.11 55.47 -33.23
N TYR A 881 47.92 55.73 -32.67
CA TYR A 881 47.05 56.81 -33.16
C TYR A 881 47.73 58.18 -33.05
N ARG A 882 48.35 58.54 -31.92
CA ARG A 882 49.13 59.79 -31.80
C ARG A 882 50.29 59.93 -32.80
N LYS A 883 50.94 58.83 -33.20
CA LYS A 883 52.01 58.84 -34.21
C LYS A 883 51.48 58.99 -35.64
N HIS A 884 50.25 58.54 -35.91
CA HIS A 884 49.61 58.58 -37.22
C HIS A 884 48.61 59.74 -37.39
N GLU A 885 48.27 60.43 -36.31
CA GLU A 885 47.50 61.68 -36.26
C GLU A 885 47.99 62.64 -37.34
N LEU A 886 47.08 63.10 -38.19
CA LEU A 886 47.35 64.11 -39.20
C LEU A 886 47.44 65.46 -38.52
N VAL A 887 48.59 66.12 -38.65
CA VAL A 887 48.83 67.47 -38.13
C VAL A 887 49.26 68.38 -39.27
N GLN A 888 48.71 69.60 -39.29
CA GLN A 888 49.09 70.60 -40.27
C GLN A 888 50.56 71.01 -40.12
N CYS A 889 51.23 71.24 -41.24
CA CYS A 889 52.62 71.70 -41.22
C CYS A 889 52.73 73.11 -40.58
N PRO A 890 53.55 73.28 -39.51
CA PRO A 890 53.69 74.59 -38.86
C PRO A 890 54.45 75.63 -39.69
N PHE A 891 55.01 75.25 -40.85
CA PHE A 891 55.50 76.21 -41.85
C PHE A 891 54.40 76.71 -42.81
N GLY A 892 53.13 76.40 -42.54
CA GLY A 892 51.98 76.93 -43.30
C GLY A 892 51.93 76.47 -44.76
N CYS A 893 52.40 75.26 -45.08
CA CYS A 893 52.36 74.74 -46.46
C CYS A 893 51.00 74.14 -46.86
N GLY A 894 50.03 74.09 -45.95
CA GLY A 894 48.68 73.58 -46.19
C GLY A 894 48.54 72.05 -46.23
N ALA A 895 49.63 71.29 -46.04
CA ALA A 895 49.59 69.83 -46.03
C ALA A 895 49.32 69.25 -44.63
N ASP A 896 48.34 68.37 -44.55
CA ASP A 896 48.08 67.48 -43.41
C ASP A 896 49.04 66.28 -43.46
N ILE A 897 49.87 66.12 -42.44
CA ILE A 897 50.97 65.14 -42.44
C ILE A 897 50.88 64.31 -41.17
N ALA A 898 50.97 62.97 -41.30
CA ALA A 898 51.05 62.08 -40.15
C ALA A 898 52.21 62.52 -39.23
N ARG A 899 51.95 62.67 -37.93
CA ARG A 899 52.86 63.28 -36.94
C ARG A 899 54.27 62.67 -36.95
N LYS A 900 54.39 61.36 -37.18
CA LYS A 900 55.66 60.62 -37.38
C LYS A 900 56.50 61.10 -38.59
N SER A 901 55.84 61.53 -39.66
CA SER A 901 56.46 61.96 -40.93
C SER A 901 56.76 63.45 -40.97
N LEU A 902 56.18 64.24 -40.04
CA LEU A 902 56.35 65.69 -39.97
C LEU A 902 57.82 66.15 -39.92
N PRO A 903 58.77 65.49 -39.20
CA PRO A 903 60.18 65.90 -39.19
C PRO A 903 60.86 65.74 -40.56
N LYS A 904 60.53 64.66 -41.29
CA LYS A 904 61.03 64.43 -42.66
C LYS A 904 60.45 65.49 -43.60
N HIS A 905 59.14 65.70 -43.53
CA HIS A 905 58.47 66.71 -44.35
C HIS A 905 59.12 68.10 -44.18
N ARG A 906 59.30 68.56 -42.94
CA ARG A 906 59.93 69.86 -42.62
C ARG A 906 61.32 70.02 -43.27
N LYS A 907 62.13 68.95 -43.32
CA LYS A 907 63.50 69.00 -43.88
C LYS A 907 63.53 68.90 -45.41
N THR A 908 62.84 67.93 -46.00
CA THR A 908 63.09 67.53 -47.40
C THR A 908 61.93 67.70 -48.37
N GLU A 909 60.69 67.86 -47.89
CA GLU A 909 59.48 67.81 -48.75
C GLU A 909 58.63 69.09 -48.66
N CYS A 910 58.79 69.89 -47.60
CA CYS A 910 58.02 71.11 -47.41
C CYS A 910 58.34 72.17 -48.47
N ALA A 911 57.33 72.61 -49.23
CA ALA A 911 57.46 73.69 -50.21
C ALA A 911 57.80 75.06 -49.58
N ASN A 912 57.50 75.22 -48.28
CA ASN A 912 57.82 76.42 -47.50
C ASN A 912 59.13 76.28 -46.70
N ARG A 913 59.91 75.20 -46.87
CA ARG A 913 61.25 75.13 -46.26
C ARG A 913 62.12 76.26 -46.78
N LEU A 914 62.97 76.82 -45.92
CA LEU A 914 63.97 77.79 -46.33
C LEU A 914 65.14 77.04 -47.00
N VAL A 915 65.51 77.48 -48.21
CA VAL A 915 66.72 77.05 -48.93
C VAL A 915 67.55 78.27 -49.28
N VAL A 916 68.86 78.07 -49.45
CA VAL A 916 69.83 79.12 -49.77
C VAL A 916 70.11 79.09 -51.27
N CYS A 917 70.31 80.25 -51.90
CA CYS A 917 70.74 80.33 -53.28
C CYS A 917 72.23 80.00 -53.42
N ASP A 918 72.59 78.95 -54.15
CA ASP A 918 73.99 78.62 -54.44
C ASP A 918 74.74 79.70 -55.27
N LYS A 919 74.00 80.63 -55.90
CA LYS A 919 74.55 81.67 -56.79
C LYS A 919 74.69 83.05 -56.14
N CYS A 920 73.88 83.38 -55.13
CA CYS A 920 73.90 84.69 -54.45
C CYS A 920 73.79 84.63 -52.91
N GLY A 921 73.70 83.46 -52.31
CA GLY A 921 73.77 83.25 -50.86
C GLY A 921 72.54 83.64 -50.03
N ARG A 922 71.48 84.20 -50.64
CA ARG A 922 70.25 84.57 -49.89
C ARG A 922 69.34 83.37 -49.64
N SER A 923 68.65 83.35 -48.50
CA SER A 923 67.66 82.33 -48.16
C SER A 923 66.23 82.74 -48.55
N PHE A 924 65.45 81.79 -49.07
CA PHE A 924 64.06 81.98 -49.48
C PHE A 924 63.26 80.67 -49.34
N ALA A 925 61.93 80.74 -49.37
CA ALA A 925 61.08 79.55 -49.35
C ALA A 925 61.18 78.75 -50.67
N GLN A 926 61.42 77.44 -50.61
CA GLN A 926 61.69 76.57 -51.76
C GLN A 926 60.72 76.74 -52.94
N ARG A 927 59.42 77.02 -52.68
CA ARG A 927 58.42 77.32 -53.70
C ARG A 927 58.76 78.53 -54.59
N HIS A 928 59.51 79.51 -54.09
CA HIS A 928 59.93 80.71 -54.84
C HIS A 928 61.25 80.52 -55.60
N ALA A 929 61.91 79.34 -55.52
CA ALA A 929 63.22 79.09 -56.14
C ALA A 929 63.28 79.46 -57.64
N ARG A 930 62.27 79.04 -58.41
CA ARG A 930 62.20 79.34 -59.86
C ARG A 930 61.98 80.83 -60.13
N HIS A 931 61.22 81.53 -59.29
CA HIS A 931 61.01 82.97 -59.46
C HIS A 931 62.30 83.73 -59.15
N HIS A 932 62.99 83.36 -58.06
CA HIS A 932 64.29 83.90 -57.72
C HIS A 932 65.29 83.71 -58.87
N ASP A 933 65.50 82.49 -59.38
CA ASP A 933 66.40 82.25 -60.53
C ASP A 933 66.06 83.10 -61.77
N LEU A 934 64.78 83.28 -62.09
CA LEU A 934 64.32 83.95 -63.31
C LEU A 934 64.26 85.48 -63.19
N HIS A 935 63.98 86.01 -62.01
CA HIS A 935 63.73 87.44 -61.79
C HIS A 935 64.74 88.05 -60.81
N ASP A 936 64.75 87.58 -59.56
CA ASP A 936 65.42 88.25 -58.43
C ASP A 936 66.92 87.90 -58.27
N CYS A 937 67.42 86.92 -59.02
CA CYS A 937 68.82 86.49 -58.94
C CYS A 937 69.73 87.52 -59.63
N ASP A 938 70.46 88.25 -58.79
CA ASP A 938 71.45 89.29 -59.08
C ASP A 938 72.85 88.74 -59.42
N ALA A 939 73.01 87.40 -59.50
CA ALA A 939 74.28 86.76 -59.83
C ALA A 939 74.81 87.21 -61.23
N PRO A 940 76.06 87.66 -61.37
CA PRO A 940 76.56 88.33 -62.58
C PRO A 940 76.35 87.54 -63.88
N GLN A 941 76.58 86.23 -63.81
CA GLN A 941 76.40 85.26 -64.89
C GLN A 941 74.95 85.17 -65.41
N VAL A 942 73.95 85.32 -64.53
CA VAL A 942 72.52 85.24 -64.90
C VAL A 942 72.08 86.52 -65.62
N VAL A 943 72.56 87.69 -65.15
CA VAL A 943 72.26 89.00 -65.75
C VAL A 943 72.82 89.10 -67.18
N ALA A 944 74.06 88.65 -67.41
CA ALA A 944 74.68 88.64 -68.73
C ALA A 944 73.88 87.82 -69.76
N THR A 945 73.37 86.66 -69.35
CA THR A 945 72.61 85.76 -70.23
C THR A 945 71.25 86.35 -70.63
N LYS A 946 70.55 87.02 -69.69
CA LYS A 946 69.28 87.72 -69.96
C LYS A 946 69.44 88.80 -71.05
N LEU A 947 70.53 89.58 -70.99
CA LEU A 947 70.85 90.61 -72.00
C LEU A 947 71.13 90.01 -73.39
N MET A 948 71.79 88.84 -73.45
CA MET A 948 72.06 88.15 -74.71
C MET A 948 70.77 87.65 -75.39
N VAL A 949 69.84 87.08 -74.63
CA VAL A 949 68.55 86.59 -75.16
C VAL A 949 67.68 87.75 -75.68
N ALA A 950 67.67 88.90 -75.00
CA ALA A 950 66.95 90.09 -75.46
C ALA A 950 67.45 90.58 -76.84
N ARG A 951 68.78 90.58 -77.07
CA ARG A 951 69.40 90.91 -78.36
C ARG A 951 69.15 89.87 -79.46
N ALA A 952 68.83 88.62 -79.09
CA ALA A 952 68.50 87.57 -80.05
C ALA A 952 67.04 87.68 -80.55
N ARG A 953 66.08 88.00 -79.66
CA ARG A 953 64.66 88.13 -80.02
C ARG A 953 64.39 89.29 -80.98
N THR A 954 65.00 90.45 -80.76
CA THR A 954 64.88 91.61 -81.67
C THR A 954 65.42 91.33 -83.09
N ARG A 955 66.39 90.42 -83.25
CA ARG A 955 66.86 89.95 -84.57
C ARG A 955 65.92 88.95 -85.25
N GLN A 956 65.01 88.31 -84.51
CA GLN A 956 64.03 87.36 -85.07
C GLN A 956 62.75 88.06 -85.56
N GLU A 957 62.29 89.11 -84.88
CA GLU A 957 61.08 89.84 -85.25
C GLU A 957 61.24 90.60 -86.58
N SER A 958 62.40 91.23 -86.81
CA SER A 958 62.74 91.87 -88.08
C SER A 958 62.77 90.89 -89.27
N ARG A 959 63.17 89.62 -89.03
CA ARG A 959 63.12 88.56 -90.05
C ARG A 959 61.70 88.10 -90.40
N LYS A 960 60.75 88.14 -89.45
CA LYS A 960 59.36 87.71 -89.70
C LYS A 960 58.56 88.71 -90.54
N GLN A 961 58.80 90.01 -90.39
CA GLN A 961 58.10 91.03 -91.20
C GLN A 961 58.37 90.89 -92.70
N PHE A 962 59.59 90.52 -93.11
CA PHE A 962 59.94 90.33 -94.53
C PHE A 962 59.22 89.14 -95.20
N ALA A 963 58.79 88.13 -94.45
CA ALA A 963 58.12 86.95 -95.01
C ALA A 963 56.64 87.21 -95.37
N ASN A 964 55.93 88.04 -94.61
CA ASN A 964 54.48 88.22 -94.77
C ASN A 964 54.07 88.94 -96.07
N ASN A 965 54.95 89.72 -96.71
CA ASN A 965 54.61 90.43 -97.95
C ASN A 965 54.48 89.53 -99.19
N ARG A 966 54.93 88.26 -99.15
CA ARG A 966 54.81 87.33 -100.28
C ARG A 966 53.46 86.60 -100.39
N HIS A 967 52.58 86.67 -99.38
CA HIS A 967 51.36 85.85 -99.31
C HIS A 967 50.07 86.53 -99.81
N LYS A 968 50.14 87.69 -100.47
CA LYS A 968 48.95 88.53 -100.79
C LYS A 968 48.30 88.33 -102.18
N SER A 969 48.72 87.35 -102.99
CA SER A 969 48.38 87.32 -104.43
C SER A 969 47.91 85.96 -105.01
N ALA A 970 47.26 85.09 -104.24
CA ALA A 970 46.65 83.86 -104.80
C ALA A 970 45.42 83.34 -104.00
N GLY A 971 44.22 83.42 -104.59
CA GLY A 971 42.97 82.73 -104.19
C GLY A 971 42.24 83.26 -102.94
N GLY A 972 40.93 83.56 -102.94
CA GLY A 972 39.92 83.58 -104.00
C GLY A 972 38.95 82.39 -104.01
N GLU A 973 37.72 82.59 -103.46
CA GLU A 973 36.49 81.75 -103.58
C GLU A 973 36.55 80.27 -103.08
N ARG A 974 35.51 79.60 -102.52
CA ARG A 974 34.09 79.81 -102.11
C ARG A 974 33.91 79.08 -100.75
N SER A 975 33.04 79.39 -99.79
CA SER A 975 31.67 79.93 -99.69
C SER A 975 30.50 78.92 -99.86
N LYS A 976 29.91 78.56 -98.70
CA LYS A 976 28.56 78.01 -98.40
C LYS A 976 28.30 76.47 -98.37
N LEU A 977 27.93 76.09 -97.13
CA LEU A 977 26.96 75.07 -96.69
C LEU A 977 27.39 73.59 -96.60
N GLY A 978 27.18 73.06 -95.40
CA GLY A 978 27.69 71.82 -94.82
C GLY A 978 27.76 72.03 -93.31
#